data_AF-A0A0N4ZRF6-F1
#
_entry.id   AF-A0A0N4ZRF6-F1
#
_cell.length_a   1.000
_cell.length_b   1.000
_cell.length_c   1.000
_cell.angle_alpha   90.00
_cell.angle_beta   90.00
_cell.angle_gamma   90.00
#
_symmetry.space_group_name_H-M   'P 1'
#
loop_
_entity.id
_entity.type
_entity.pdbx_description
1 polymer ?
#
loop_
_entity_poly.entity_id
_entity_poly.type
_entity_poly.pdbx_seq_one_letter_code
_entity_poly.pdbx_strand_id
1 'polypeptide(L)'
;MASGDNLTKVPVVIRNKNGAIQINAEIQDTHPLGSSKGNVVLISGCPGSHKDFKDIIGHLKKLGIRCIAINFPGMGHTPHHDFFTHTNNERLQYIKAILKNINATRNFVFVGHSRGSECALKLATLLAPCTVGTVLINPIPILPYYRLRNESWLYKIIGFFWKFHNTFQFICSKIILTFYNWYYSTNINDSNIVGNYYQCMSSINLRDQLPFIDKFNSQETKMLLAYSGKDEYIETNLSKDLVSRFELNSEMVIDGETPEDLTNFRLLTYYQNGMKKIGCFFKEGNHFLQKHKADFIASAILCMLDINTGRSGVFVTVYFVEAIAGFYITTNIVNIERQFQIPSKISGTMVSASDFGYIPSVIFVSYMGSKGNRAKWIGGGCMLIGLANLMIAYSHFLFPSENVNLTSQVIEFNMEKDLRRLNLKNLDIKDILKFIPPLIDNGKTINSFVNVSIVNQSVENYSFVYDKTIDESVLNEKTGEEKMIMTENIINSFSKCIDKNIKNNIYCDGFYSFLKKYNPVTPNQLSDFRQLVHSSYAFCDAPINNLRTITKEIKCKQNFSAIGPTILIFSGLFILGIGRTVPFSLGLPLMDDNVKKKNLPVYFAIMFLIRVLGPSLAFALGSKLNQYYYQSEIPPGMGVRDPMWIGRWWLGFVIIGIALLIPSIVMFFFPHSKNESDDGNEMELEKLNIKGETKKIENKPKLHLFDKHLNKEEQGPESIKEKIDDFKQAILTCFKMPVFISATLGRCIDVFAFKGFFIFMNKYLEIQYDIPQYLTNRYIGIIFVVGFAVGAILGSVVMKLGKLEGRKAAAWVGTCSAIAACLTFMNTMTGCESVITKLSEAGSLNNFNFTNECINSCVCESVPLYPVCDEFGKPFYSPCHAGCKPFYNSTGFLEIGRHVNGSDIVFEGCSCTFSESTRVSRDFCKNDECNLNLKYYFFNMGVGGFFGGLGVVPAVLICLRSVPSQHRSIALGFQGFVVSLFATLPSSPAWGALIDKFCRMWNTTCDGRGSCIFFDTHGLRFYLHTVYGCIRILSLVSDILVFIYAKNLKLSEGLDEAEIEEEENTEAVIAVTNDI
;
A
#
# COMPACT_ATOMS: atom_id res chain seq x y z
N MET A 1 3.09 51.83 31.47
CA MET A 1 2.82 52.87 30.46
C MET A 1 3.71 52.63 29.24
N ALA A 2 3.15 52.16 28.12
CA ALA A 2 3.68 52.30 26.74
C ALA A 2 2.68 51.66 25.75
N SER A 3 1.47 52.22 25.69
CA SER A 3 0.50 51.96 24.62
C SER A 3 0.87 52.80 23.40
N GLY A 4 1.58 52.23 22.44
CA GLY A 4 1.84 52.87 21.15
C GLY A 4 1.49 51.89 20.04
N ASP A 5 0.39 52.14 19.32
CA ASP A 5 0.11 51.45 18.06
C ASP A 5 1.29 51.77 17.11
N ASN A 6 2.21 50.82 16.86
CA ASN A 6 3.36 51.00 15.95
C ASN A 6 2.87 51.20 14.51
N LEU A 7 2.51 52.43 14.15
CA LEU A 7 2.08 52.83 12.81
C LEU A 7 3.29 53.24 11.95
N THR A 8 3.31 52.79 10.71
CA THR A 8 4.33 53.12 9.71
C THR A 8 3.80 54.18 8.76
N LYS A 9 4.60 55.24 8.52
CA LYS A 9 4.29 56.29 7.54
C LYS A 9 4.79 55.89 6.17
N VAL A 10 3.89 55.84 5.19
CA VAL A 10 4.19 55.50 3.79
C VAL A 10 3.78 56.67 2.90
N PRO A 11 4.71 57.30 2.16
CA PRO A 11 4.33 58.35 1.21
C PRO A 11 3.58 57.73 0.04
N VAL A 12 2.42 58.28 -0.32
CA VAL A 12 1.52 57.75 -1.35
C VAL A 12 1.14 58.87 -2.30
N VAL A 13 1.32 58.65 -3.61
CA VAL A 13 0.91 59.61 -4.64
C VAL A 13 -0.27 59.04 -5.42
N ILE A 14 -1.38 59.76 -5.43
CA ILE A 14 -2.63 59.37 -6.09
C ILE A 14 -2.95 60.42 -7.15
N ARG A 15 -3.46 60.01 -8.31
CA ARG A 15 -3.87 60.94 -9.37
C ARG A 15 -5.38 60.90 -9.52
N ASN A 16 -6.04 62.03 -9.30
CA ASN A 16 -7.47 62.20 -9.56
C ASN A 16 -7.70 63.30 -10.60
N LYS A 17 -8.97 63.63 -10.87
CA LYS A 17 -9.36 64.66 -11.84
C LYS A 17 -8.85 66.07 -11.47
N ASN A 18 -8.47 66.27 -10.20
CA ASN A 18 -8.04 67.55 -9.65
C ASN A 18 -6.51 67.66 -9.52
N GLY A 19 -5.74 66.64 -9.92
CA GLY A 19 -4.27 66.63 -9.90
C GLY A 19 -3.65 65.43 -9.19
N ALA A 20 -2.35 65.52 -8.92
CA ALA A 20 -1.62 64.54 -8.12
C ALA A 20 -1.60 64.97 -6.64
N ILE A 21 -2.03 64.08 -5.75
CA ILE A 21 -2.09 64.30 -4.31
C ILE A 21 -1.03 63.43 -3.64
N GLN A 22 -0.21 64.03 -2.77
CA GLN A 22 0.76 63.33 -1.94
C GLN A 22 0.23 63.21 -0.51
N ILE A 23 0.06 61.97 -0.03
CA ILE A 23 -0.48 61.65 1.29
C ILE A 23 0.55 60.81 2.04
N ASN A 24 0.86 61.16 3.29
CA ASN A 24 1.62 60.30 4.17
C ASN A 24 0.66 59.34 4.88
N ALA A 25 0.44 58.17 4.27
CA ALA A 25 -0.43 57.12 4.79
C ALA A 25 0.12 56.55 6.10
N GLU A 26 -0.69 56.52 7.16
CA GLU A 26 -0.34 55.82 8.39
C GLU A 26 -0.98 54.44 8.38
N ILE A 27 -0.18 53.38 8.23
CA ILE A 27 -0.65 51.99 8.19
C ILE A 27 -0.10 51.20 9.36
N GLN A 28 -0.76 50.10 9.71
CA GLN A 28 -0.16 49.12 10.61
C GLN A 28 0.45 47.99 9.75
N ASP A 29 1.78 47.87 9.77
CA ASP A 29 2.51 46.78 9.13
C ASP A 29 3.23 45.95 10.19
N THR A 30 2.82 44.70 10.36
CA THR A 30 3.37 43.86 11.42
C THR A 30 4.78 43.35 11.13
N HIS A 31 5.18 43.28 9.86
CA HIS A 31 6.48 42.76 9.42
C HIS A 31 7.00 43.59 8.24
N PRO A 32 7.50 44.82 8.48
CA PRO A 32 7.90 45.76 7.41
C PRO A 32 9.04 45.24 6.52
N LEU A 33 9.87 44.31 7.02
CA LEU A 33 10.93 43.63 6.25
C LEU A 33 10.40 42.53 5.31
N GLY A 34 9.10 42.20 5.37
CA GLY A 34 8.47 41.15 4.58
C GLY A 34 8.13 39.89 5.38
N SER A 35 7.37 38.98 4.76
CA SER A 35 7.10 37.63 5.28
C SER A 35 7.20 36.62 4.14
N SER A 36 7.88 35.50 4.39
CA SER A 36 7.99 34.38 3.46
C SER A 36 6.69 33.57 3.36
N LYS A 37 5.77 33.73 4.31
CA LYS A 37 4.51 32.97 4.38
C LYS A 37 3.38 33.59 3.55
N GLY A 38 3.29 34.92 3.51
CA GLY A 38 2.25 35.63 2.78
C GLY A 38 1.98 37.03 3.31
N ASN A 39 1.27 37.83 2.50
CA ASN A 39 0.91 39.21 2.78
C ASN A 39 -0.61 39.33 2.93
N VAL A 40 -1.09 39.57 4.14
CA VAL A 40 -2.52 39.73 4.43
C VAL A 40 -2.84 41.22 4.47
N VAL A 41 -3.68 41.69 3.56
CA VAL A 41 -4.07 43.10 3.45
C VAL A 41 -5.46 43.26 4.03
N LEU A 42 -5.56 44.02 5.13
CA LEU A 42 -6.79 44.20 5.92
C LEU A 42 -7.41 45.55 5.61
N ILE A 43 -8.65 45.55 5.13
CA ILE A 43 -9.37 46.74 4.65
C ILE A 43 -10.66 46.91 5.45
N SER A 44 -10.72 47.97 6.26
CA SER A 44 -11.84 48.25 7.15
C SER A 44 -13.08 48.77 6.42
N GLY A 45 -14.22 48.71 7.12
CA GLY A 45 -15.48 49.35 6.75
C GLY A 45 -15.44 50.87 6.87
N CYS A 46 -16.61 51.50 6.97
CA CYS A 46 -16.73 52.96 7.08
C CYS A 46 -17.85 53.34 8.08
N PRO A 47 -17.55 54.11 9.15
CA PRO A 47 -16.21 54.49 9.60
C PRO A 47 -15.47 53.25 10.15
N GLY A 48 -14.14 53.22 10.05
CA GLY A 48 -13.35 52.08 10.52
C GLY A 48 -11.85 52.29 10.33
N SER A 49 -11.03 51.51 11.04
CA SER A 49 -9.57 51.63 11.01
C SER A 49 -8.88 50.28 11.19
N HIS A 50 -7.54 50.26 11.22
CA HIS A 50 -6.75 49.07 11.52
C HIS A 50 -7.16 48.37 12.82
N LYS A 51 -7.72 49.11 13.80
CA LYS A 51 -8.19 48.57 15.09
C LYS A 51 -9.32 47.56 14.94
N ASP A 52 -10.09 47.61 13.86
CA ASP A 52 -11.16 46.66 13.61
C ASP A 52 -10.66 45.23 13.38
N PHE A 53 -9.36 45.05 13.09
CA PHE A 53 -8.74 43.76 12.86
C PHE A 53 -7.72 43.39 13.95
N LYS A 54 -7.69 44.09 15.09
CA LYS A 54 -6.68 43.88 16.15
C LYS A 54 -6.57 42.40 16.54
N ASP A 55 -7.70 41.71 16.69
CA ASP A 55 -7.73 40.31 17.11
C ASP A 55 -7.15 39.40 16.02
N ILE A 56 -7.61 39.51 14.77
CA ILE A 56 -7.08 38.79 13.60
C ILE A 56 -5.57 39.04 13.44
N ILE A 57 -5.13 40.30 13.56
CA ILE A 57 -3.72 40.69 13.51
C ILE A 57 -2.94 39.98 14.63
N GLY A 58 -3.50 39.90 15.83
CA GLY A 58 -2.92 39.16 16.95
C GLY A 58 -2.66 37.69 16.61
N HIS A 59 -3.65 36.99 16.04
CA HIS A 59 -3.51 35.58 15.65
C HIS A 59 -2.48 35.38 14.52
N LEU A 60 -2.55 36.20 13.47
CA LEU A 60 -1.68 36.05 12.30
C LEU A 60 -0.23 36.51 12.57
N LYS A 61 -0.04 37.55 13.38
CA LYS A 61 1.29 38.04 13.78
C LYS A 61 2.06 36.98 14.57
N LYS A 62 1.39 36.27 15.50
CA LYS A 62 1.99 35.14 16.24
C LYS A 62 2.55 34.07 15.28
N LEU A 63 1.93 33.90 14.12
CA LEU A 63 2.30 32.89 13.12
C LEU A 63 3.32 33.38 12.09
N GLY A 64 3.81 34.62 12.19
CA GLY A 64 4.83 35.19 11.29
C GLY A 64 4.29 35.58 9.90
N ILE A 65 2.97 35.78 9.78
CA ILE A 65 2.35 36.30 8.57
C ILE A 65 2.37 37.83 8.61
N ARG A 66 2.75 38.48 7.51
CA ARG A 66 2.75 39.94 7.41
C ARG A 66 1.32 40.42 7.25
N CYS A 67 0.86 41.25 8.18
CA CYS A 67 -0.45 41.88 8.15
C CYS A 67 -0.27 43.37 7.88
N ILE A 68 -0.94 43.86 6.84
CA ILE A 68 -0.91 45.25 6.39
C ILE A 68 -2.34 45.79 6.53
N ALA A 69 -2.60 46.51 7.62
CA ALA A 69 -3.91 47.10 7.87
C ALA A 69 -3.94 48.57 7.43
N ILE A 70 -4.88 48.86 6.54
CA ILE A 70 -4.96 50.15 5.84
C ILE A 70 -5.82 51.12 6.67
N ASN A 71 -5.30 52.34 6.91
CA ASN A 71 -6.12 53.47 7.35
C ASN A 71 -6.32 54.44 6.18
N PHE A 72 -7.56 54.80 5.90
CA PHE A 72 -7.88 55.78 4.86
C PHE A 72 -7.71 57.21 5.38
N PRO A 73 -7.42 58.19 4.50
CA PRO A 73 -7.30 59.61 4.86
C PRO A 73 -8.56 60.11 5.59
N GLY A 74 -8.38 60.89 6.66
CA GLY A 74 -9.50 61.47 7.42
C GLY A 74 -10.33 60.49 8.25
N MET A 75 -9.95 59.21 8.33
CA MET A 75 -10.62 58.17 9.14
C MET A 75 -9.86 57.90 10.46
N GLY A 76 -9.28 58.94 11.06
CA GLY A 76 -8.69 58.93 12.41
C GLY A 76 -7.17 58.99 12.47
N HIS A 77 -6.45 58.13 11.74
CA HIS A 77 -4.97 58.05 11.84
C HIS A 77 -4.24 58.71 10.67
N THR A 78 -4.65 58.41 9.43
CA THR A 78 -4.08 59.12 8.28
C THR A 78 -4.71 60.51 8.18
N PRO A 79 -3.91 61.59 8.04
CA PRO A 79 -4.43 62.95 7.98
C PRO A 79 -5.45 63.14 6.85
N HIS A 80 -6.46 63.97 7.09
CA HIS A 80 -7.44 64.35 6.07
C HIS A 80 -6.76 65.16 4.96
N HIS A 81 -7.30 65.05 3.73
CA HIS A 81 -6.86 65.82 2.58
C HIS A 81 -8.07 66.18 1.72
N ASP A 82 -8.30 67.47 1.49
CA ASP A 82 -9.55 67.99 0.92
C ASP A 82 -9.88 67.39 -0.47
N PHE A 83 -8.86 67.11 -1.27
CA PHE A 83 -9.02 66.56 -2.62
C PHE A 83 -9.25 65.03 -2.66
N PHE A 84 -9.19 64.31 -1.54
CA PHE A 84 -9.44 62.87 -1.50
C PHE A 84 -10.92 62.59 -1.20
N THR A 85 -11.69 62.15 -2.20
CA THR A 85 -13.16 62.05 -2.09
C THR A 85 -13.71 60.68 -1.73
N HIS A 86 -12.83 59.75 -1.34
CA HIS A 86 -13.17 58.37 -0.96
C HIS A 86 -13.91 57.55 -2.03
N THR A 87 -13.81 57.93 -3.31
CA THR A 87 -14.41 57.12 -4.39
C THR A 87 -13.77 55.73 -4.44
N ASN A 88 -14.52 54.77 -5.00
CA ASN A 88 -14.04 53.38 -5.12
C ASN A 88 -12.70 53.28 -5.83
N ASN A 89 -12.48 54.07 -6.89
CA ASN A 89 -11.22 54.10 -7.64
C ASN A 89 -10.09 54.74 -6.84
N GLU A 90 -10.33 55.86 -6.14
CA GLU A 90 -9.31 56.53 -5.31
C GLU A 90 -8.84 55.60 -4.18
N ARG A 91 -9.76 54.92 -3.51
CA ARG A 91 -9.43 53.93 -2.45
C ARG A 91 -8.60 52.77 -3.00
N LEU A 92 -8.90 52.31 -4.21
CA LEU A 92 -8.16 51.23 -4.85
C LEU A 92 -6.74 51.65 -5.26
N GLN A 93 -6.61 52.86 -5.83
CA GLN A 93 -5.31 53.45 -6.16
C GLN A 93 -4.46 53.69 -4.91
N TYR A 94 -5.08 54.17 -3.84
CA TYR A 94 -4.44 54.37 -2.54
C TYR A 94 -3.81 53.08 -2.02
N ILE A 95 -4.58 51.99 -1.95
CA ILE A 95 -4.08 50.70 -1.46
C ILE A 95 -2.97 50.17 -2.37
N LYS A 96 -3.14 50.23 -3.70
CA LYS A 96 -2.09 49.80 -4.66
C LYS A 96 -0.79 50.57 -4.50
N ALA A 97 -0.87 51.88 -4.29
CA ALA A 97 0.31 52.72 -4.08
C ALA A 97 1.01 52.39 -2.76
N ILE A 98 0.26 52.11 -1.69
CA ILE A 98 0.82 51.62 -0.41
C ILE A 98 1.58 50.31 -0.65
N LEU A 99 0.94 49.30 -1.23
CA LEU A 99 1.54 47.97 -1.45
C LEU A 99 2.82 48.05 -2.29
N LYS A 100 2.83 48.91 -3.31
CA LYS A 100 4.01 49.17 -4.15
C LYS A 100 5.15 49.78 -3.33
N ASN A 101 4.87 50.77 -2.48
CA ASN A 101 5.89 51.52 -1.75
C ASN A 101 6.46 50.76 -0.55
N ILE A 102 5.73 49.78 -0.01
CA ILE A 102 6.21 48.87 1.04
C ILE A 102 6.82 47.55 0.50
N ASN A 103 7.04 47.50 -0.82
CA ASN A 103 7.62 46.38 -1.56
C ASN A 103 6.90 45.03 -1.34
N ALA A 104 5.58 45.05 -1.15
CA ALA A 104 4.76 43.84 -1.12
C ALA A 104 4.33 43.51 -2.56
N THR A 105 4.69 42.33 -3.08
CA THR A 105 4.55 42.02 -4.52
C THR A 105 3.74 40.76 -4.84
N ARG A 106 3.67 39.77 -3.93
CA ARG A 106 3.02 38.46 -4.17
C ARG A 106 2.46 37.82 -2.91
N ASN A 107 1.76 36.70 -3.06
CA ASN A 107 1.14 35.93 -1.98
C ASN A 107 0.13 36.72 -1.17
N PHE A 108 -0.71 37.51 -1.86
CA PHE A 108 -1.70 38.34 -1.20
C PHE A 108 -2.91 37.55 -0.74
N VAL A 109 -3.38 37.86 0.47
CA VAL A 109 -4.75 37.56 0.89
C VAL A 109 -5.44 38.87 1.23
N PHE A 110 -6.44 39.25 0.43
CA PHE A 110 -7.20 40.48 0.65
C PHE A 110 -8.41 40.21 1.55
N VAL A 111 -8.46 40.87 2.70
CA VAL A 111 -9.52 40.73 3.69
C VAL A 111 -10.27 42.05 3.78
N GLY A 112 -11.58 42.03 3.52
CA GLY A 112 -12.40 43.24 3.57
C GLY A 112 -13.65 43.04 4.42
N HIS A 113 -13.91 43.99 5.33
CA HIS A 113 -15.14 44.04 6.12
C HIS A 113 -16.09 45.12 5.60
N SER A 114 -17.39 44.81 5.48
CA SER A 114 -18.43 45.76 5.10
C SER A 114 -18.04 46.54 3.84
N ARG A 115 -17.89 47.88 3.92
CA ARG A 115 -17.46 48.69 2.75
C ARG A 115 -16.06 48.35 2.25
N GLY A 116 -15.18 47.79 3.08
CA GLY A 116 -13.85 47.33 2.69
C GLY A 116 -13.88 46.11 1.77
N SER A 117 -14.95 45.30 1.82
CA SER A 117 -15.11 44.08 1.01
C SER A 117 -15.12 44.37 -0.49
N GLU A 118 -15.68 45.52 -0.91
CA GLU A 118 -15.65 45.95 -2.30
C GLU A 118 -14.21 46.15 -2.82
N CYS A 119 -13.35 46.80 -2.01
CA CYS A 119 -11.95 47.01 -2.36
C CYS A 119 -11.19 45.67 -2.37
N ALA A 120 -11.44 44.80 -1.39
CA ALA A 120 -10.82 43.47 -1.31
C ALA A 120 -11.15 42.61 -2.54
N LEU A 121 -12.42 42.53 -2.94
CA LEU A 121 -12.87 41.80 -4.12
C LEU A 121 -12.23 42.35 -5.39
N LYS A 122 -12.27 43.68 -5.60
CA LYS A 122 -11.69 44.33 -6.78
C LYS A 122 -10.18 44.15 -6.85
N LEU A 123 -9.46 44.24 -5.72
CA LEU A 123 -8.02 44.01 -5.66
C LEU A 123 -7.66 42.55 -5.95
N ALA A 124 -8.36 41.60 -5.33
CA ALA A 124 -8.15 40.17 -5.60
C ALA A 124 -8.37 39.83 -7.08
N THR A 125 -9.38 40.45 -7.69
CA THR A 125 -9.70 40.26 -9.12
C THR A 125 -8.66 40.89 -10.05
N LEU A 126 -8.17 42.09 -9.72
CA LEU A 126 -7.22 42.84 -10.55
C LEU A 126 -5.77 42.37 -10.38
N LEU A 127 -5.42 41.80 -9.22
CA LEU A 127 -4.08 41.30 -8.89
C LEU A 127 -4.06 39.77 -8.78
N ALA A 128 -4.96 39.08 -9.49
CA ALA A 128 -5.15 37.64 -9.40
C ALA A 128 -3.85 36.81 -9.50
N PRO A 129 -2.88 37.09 -10.41
CA PRO A 129 -1.63 36.32 -10.48
C PRO A 129 -0.78 36.37 -9.20
N CYS A 130 -0.94 37.43 -8.41
CA CYS A 130 -0.22 37.65 -7.16
C CYS A 130 -1.07 37.32 -5.91
N THR A 131 -2.33 36.90 -6.08
CA THR A 131 -3.31 36.75 -5.01
C THR A 131 -3.63 35.27 -4.77
N VAL A 132 -3.41 34.82 -3.53
CA VAL A 132 -3.68 33.45 -3.08
C VAL A 132 -5.16 33.29 -2.73
N GLY A 133 -5.76 34.30 -2.08
CA GLY A 133 -7.16 34.27 -1.71
C GLY A 133 -7.76 35.61 -1.32
N THR A 134 -9.06 35.62 -1.07
CA THR A 134 -9.77 36.78 -0.52
C THR A 134 -10.79 36.34 0.54
N VAL A 135 -10.96 37.17 1.58
CA VAL A 135 -11.96 36.97 2.63
C VAL A 135 -12.89 38.18 2.66
N LEU A 136 -14.18 37.94 2.45
CA LEU A 136 -15.23 38.96 2.49
C LEU A 136 -16.08 38.74 3.74
N ILE A 137 -16.14 39.75 4.61
CA ILE A 137 -16.79 39.68 5.92
C ILE A 137 -17.95 40.67 5.95
N ASN A 138 -19.18 40.17 6.07
CA ASN A 138 -20.42 40.96 5.95
C ASN A 138 -20.35 41.99 4.81
N PRO A 139 -20.06 41.54 3.56
CA PRO A 139 -19.86 42.43 2.43
C PRO A 139 -21.11 43.25 2.12
N ILE A 140 -20.92 44.47 1.62
CA ILE A 140 -22.04 45.32 1.20
C ILE A 140 -22.75 44.73 -0.02
N PRO A 141 -24.09 44.64 -0.01
CA PRO A 141 -24.88 44.08 -1.10
C PRO A 141 -24.82 44.94 -2.37
N ILE A 142 -25.24 44.37 -3.50
CA ILE A 142 -25.39 45.09 -4.78
C ILE A 142 -26.67 45.93 -4.86
N LEU A 143 -27.64 45.67 -3.96
CA LEU A 143 -28.90 46.37 -3.83
C LEU A 143 -28.87 47.29 -2.60
N PRO A 144 -29.54 48.45 -2.63
CA PRO A 144 -29.53 49.38 -1.51
C PRO A 144 -30.23 48.76 -0.30
N TYR A 145 -29.53 48.68 0.83
CA TYR A 145 -29.98 48.16 2.13
C TYR A 145 -30.73 49.24 2.94
N TYR A 146 -31.46 48.84 3.99
CA TYR A 146 -32.39 49.70 4.75
C TYR A 146 -31.85 51.11 5.05
N ARG A 147 -30.66 51.19 5.65
CA ARG A 147 -30.06 52.48 6.02
C ARG A 147 -29.71 53.33 4.80
N LEU A 148 -29.19 52.72 3.73
CA LEU A 148 -28.89 53.46 2.51
C LEU A 148 -30.15 53.94 1.79
N ARG A 149 -31.26 53.17 1.84
CA ARG A 149 -32.55 53.58 1.25
C ARG A 149 -33.14 54.79 1.97
N ASN A 150 -33.14 54.76 3.30
CA ASN A 150 -33.78 55.79 4.12
C ASN A 150 -32.92 57.04 4.31
N GLU A 151 -31.60 56.88 4.39
CA GLU A 151 -30.65 57.96 4.70
C GLU A 151 -29.83 58.41 3.46
N SER A 152 -30.17 57.96 2.24
CA SER A 152 -29.43 58.31 1.01
C SER A 152 -29.26 59.82 0.83
N TRP A 153 -30.34 60.57 1.09
CA TRP A 153 -30.37 62.02 0.95
C TRP A 153 -29.42 62.68 1.97
N LEU A 154 -29.35 62.16 3.20
CA LEU A 154 -28.48 62.65 4.26
C LEU A 154 -27.00 62.46 3.87
N TYR A 155 -26.64 61.27 3.38
CA TYR A 155 -25.28 61.00 2.88
C TYR A 155 -24.89 61.93 1.72
N LYS A 156 -25.80 62.15 0.76
CA LYS A 156 -25.53 63.04 -0.39
C LYS A 156 -25.40 64.50 0.01
N ILE A 157 -26.27 65.00 0.88
CA ILE A 157 -26.25 66.40 1.33
C ILE A 157 -25.01 66.68 2.17
N ILE A 158 -24.78 65.88 3.22
CA ILE A 158 -23.61 66.09 4.09
C ILE A 158 -22.32 65.85 3.31
N GLY A 159 -22.26 64.80 2.48
CA GLY A 159 -21.10 64.53 1.63
C GLY A 159 -20.85 65.59 0.54
N PHE A 160 -21.89 66.30 0.07
CA PHE A 160 -21.75 67.45 -0.83
C PHE A 160 -21.20 68.66 -0.08
N PHE A 161 -21.75 68.97 1.09
CA PHE A 161 -21.27 70.10 1.91
C PHE A 161 -19.84 69.88 2.42
N TRP A 162 -19.44 68.63 2.65
CA TRP A 162 -18.08 68.27 3.05
C TRP A 162 -17.01 68.54 1.97
N LYS A 163 -17.41 68.79 0.70
CA LYS A 163 -16.49 69.11 -0.40
C LYS A 163 -16.11 70.60 -0.47
N PHE A 164 -16.82 71.49 0.24
CA PHE A 164 -16.50 72.92 0.21
C PHE A 164 -15.28 73.21 1.10
N HIS A 165 -14.38 74.08 0.62
CA HIS A 165 -13.19 74.50 1.34
C HIS A 165 -13.46 75.72 2.26
N ASN A 166 -12.58 75.96 3.24
CA ASN A 166 -12.52 77.13 4.13
C ASN A 166 -13.54 77.17 5.30
N THR A 167 -13.77 78.36 5.87
CA THR A 167 -14.54 78.68 7.10
C THR A 167 -15.91 78.01 7.19
N PHE A 168 -16.52 77.73 6.03
CA PHE A 168 -17.79 77.01 5.94
C PHE A 168 -17.67 75.53 6.39
N GLN A 169 -16.60 74.83 5.98
CA GLN A 169 -16.31 73.46 6.43
C GLN A 169 -16.08 73.41 7.95
N PHE A 170 -15.40 74.41 8.52
CA PHE A 170 -15.15 74.51 9.96
C PHE A 170 -16.42 74.65 10.80
N ILE A 171 -17.41 75.40 10.30
CA ILE A 171 -18.70 75.57 10.98
C ILE A 171 -19.55 74.29 10.81
N CYS A 172 -19.66 73.80 9.58
CA CYS A 172 -20.42 72.59 9.27
C CYS A 172 -19.87 71.37 10.00
N SER A 173 -18.55 71.23 10.16
CA SER A 173 -17.93 70.06 10.78
C SER A 173 -18.29 69.91 12.27
N LYS A 174 -18.42 71.02 13.01
CA LYS A 174 -18.89 70.99 14.40
C LYS A 174 -20.37 70.62 14.50
N ILE A 175 -21.21 71.19 13.64
CA ILE A 175 -22.65 70.89 13.60
C ILE A 175 -22.88 69.42 13.26
N ILE A 176 -22.20 68.92 12.22
CA ILE A 176 -22.29 67.52 11.78
C ILE A 176 -21.80 66.58 12.89
N LEU A 177 -20.70 66.91 13.59
CA LEU A 177 -20.19 66.10 14.69
C LEU A 177 -21.18 66.03 15.86
N THR A 178 -21.72 67.17 16.28
CA THR A 178 -22.72 67.23 17.37
C THR A 178 -23.98 66.47 17.00
N PHE A 179 -24.48 66.66 15.77
CA PHE A 179 -25.64 65.92 15.27
C PHE A 179 -25.37 64.42 15.21
N TYR A 180 -24.21 63.99 14.71
CA TYR A 180 -23.85 62.58 14.60
C TYR A 180 -23.75 61.91 15.96
N ASN A 181 -23.05 62.54 16.92
CA ASN A 181 -22.93 62.01 18.28
C ASN A 181 -24.28 61.95 19.00
N TRP A 182 -25.16 62.93 18.78
CA TRP A 182 -26.52 62.92 19.32
C TRP A 182 -27.40 61.84 18.68
N TYR A 183 -27.41 61.76 17.35
CA TYR A 183 -28.29 60.86 16.60
C TYR A 183 -27.89 59.39 16.74
N TYR A 184 -26.59 59.07 16.68
CA TYR A 184 -26.09 57.70 16.83
C TYR A 184 -25.65 57.35 18.25
N SER A 185 -25.81 58.27 19.22
CA SER A 185 -25.36 58.09 20.61
C SER A 185 -23.89 57.67 20.72
N THR A 186 -23.01 58.33 19.95
CA THR A 186 -21.57 58.07 19.93
C THR A 186 -20.75 59.18 20.59
N ASN A 187 -19.53 58.88 21.02
CA ASN A 187 -18.59 59.86 21.59
C ASN A 187 -17.37 60.05 20.68
N ILE A 188 -17.58 60.49 19.43
CA ILE A 188 -16.49 60.81 18.51
C ILE A 188 -16.02 62.25 18.76
N ASN A 189 -14.71 62.43 18.94
CA ASN A 189 -14.14 63.76 19.19
C ASN A 189 -13.58 64.45 17.92
N ASP A 190 -13.31 63.68 16.86
CA ASP A 190 -12.75 64.21 15.61
C ASP A 190 -13.84 64.38 14.53
N SER A 191 -14.12 65.63 14.19
CA SER A 191 -15.10 66.00 13.15
C SER A 191 -14.74 65.49 11.76
N ASN A 192 -13.45 65.25 11.49
CA ASN A 192 -13.02 64.74 10.19
C ASN A 192 -13.49 63.30 9.97
N ILE A 193 -13.50 62.45 11.00
CA ILE A 193 -13.94 61.06 10.88
C ILE A 193 -15.39 61.00 10.40
N VAL A 194 -16.25 61.82 11.00
CA VAL A 194 -17.68 61.86 10.67
C VAL A 194 -17.90 62.44 9.28
N GLY A 195 -17.23 63.53 8.93
CA GLY A 195 -17.36 64.14 7.61
C GLY A 195 -16.88 63.24 6.47
N ASN A 196 -15.71 62.61 6.63
CA ASN A 196 -15.17 61.66 5.66
C ASN A 196 -16.01 60.37 5.61
N TYR A 197 -16.66 59.97 6.71
CA TYR A 197 -17.67 58.90 6.70
C TYR A 197 -18.83 59.23 5.76
N TYR A 198 -19.47 60.39 5.93
CA TYR A 198 -20.56 60.82 5.04
C TYR A 198 -20.09 60.96 3.60
N GLN A 199 -18.89 61.48 3.37
CA GLN A 199 -18.30 61.58 2.03
C GLN A 199 -18.08 60.20 1.38
N CYS A 200 -17.51 59.24 2.12
CA CYS A 200 -17.31 57.87 1.66
C CYS A 200 -18.62 57.16 1.34
N MET A 201 -19.64 57.34 2.19
CA MET A 201 -20.98 56.79 1.97
C MET A 201 -21.70 57.48 0.80
N SER A 202 -21.48 58.78 0.57
CA SER A 202 -22.05 59.53 -0.57
C SER A 202 -21.54 59.04 -1.93
N SER A 203 -20.33 58.46 -1.96
CA SER A 203 -19.67 57.95 -3.16
C SER A 203 -19.95 56.47 -3.46
N ILE A 204 -20.91 55.86 -2.74
CA ILE A 204 -21.23 54.44 -2.89
C ILE A 204 -21.84 54.14 -4.27
N ASN A 205 -21.26 53.14 -4.95
CA ASN A 205 -21.84 52.57 -6.14
C ASN A 205 -21.86 51.04 -6.01
N LEU A 206 -23.03 50.52 -5.64
CA LEU A 206 -23.21 49.10 -5.31
C LEU A 206 -23.10 48.20 -6.54
N ARG A 207 -23.53 48.68 -7.72
CA ARG A 207 -23.55 47.90 -8.97
C ARG A 207 -22.18 47.75 -9.61
N ASP A 208 -21.22 48.62 -9.28
CA ASP A 208 -19.83 48.53 -9.77
C ASP A 208 -19.10 47.27 -9.30
N GLN A 209 -19.71 46.46 -8.42
CA GLN A 209 -19.18 45.18 -8.00
C GLN A 209 -19.43 44.07 -9.03
N LEU A 210 -20.53 44.14 -9.81
CA LEU A 210 -20.98 43.06 -10.69
C LEU A 210 -19.90 42.57 -11.68
N PRO A 211 -19.21 43.45 -12.45
CA PRO A 211 -18.20 42.97 -13.41
C PRO A 211 -17.01 42.27 -12.73
N PHE A 212 -16.74 42.61 -11.47
CA PHE A 212 -15.66 41.99 -10.71
C PHE A 212 -16.10 40.66 -10.10
N ILE A 213 -17.38 40.51 -9.73
CA ILE A 213 -17.95 39.21 -9.30
C ILE A 213 -17.87 38.22 -10.47
N ASP A 214 -18.35 38.62 -11.65
CA ASP A 214 -18.32 37.76 -12.85
C ASP A 214 -16.89 37.36 -13.21
N LYS A 215 -15.97 38.33 -13.18
CA LYS A 215 -14.55 38.06 -13.44
C LYS A 215 -13.92 37.19 -12.35
N PHE A 216 -14.24 37.39 -11.07
CA PHE A 216 -13.73 36.56 -9.98
C PHE A 216 -14.25 35.13 -10.07
N ASN A 217 -15.51 34.93 -10.53
CA ASN A 217 -16.06 33.59 -10.74
C ASN A 217 -15.22 32.80 -11.77
N SER A 218 -14.68 33.45 -12.80
CA SER A 218 -13.77 32.81 -13.76
C SER A 218 -12.34 32.55 -13.25
N GLN A 219 -11.97 33.05 -12.06
CA GLN A 219 -10.62 32.93 -11.50
C GLN A 219 -10.48 31.76 -10.52
N GLU A 220 -9.25 31.25 -10.39
CA GLU A 220 -8.91 30.17 -9.45
C GLU A 220 -8.59 30.64 -8.03
N THR A 221 -8.70 31.94 -7.75
CA THR A 221 -8.37 32.52 -6.45
C THR A 221 -9.29 31.98 -5.36
N LYS A 222 -8.72 31.57 -4.21
CA LYS A 222 -9.50 31.04 -3.08
C LYS A 222 -10.38 32.13 -2.47
N MET A 223 -11.55 31.76 -1.96
CA MET A 223 -12.49 32.70 -1.34
C MET A 223 -13.11 32.11 -0.08
N LEU A 224 -13.17 32.92 0.97
CA LEU A 224 -14.09 32.74 2.07
C LEU A 224 -15.06 33.92 2.07
N LEU A 225 -16.35 33.65 1.95
CA LEU A 225 -17.41 34.65 2.08
C LEU A 225 -18.19 34.36 3.36
N ALA A 226 -17.97 35.19 4.38
CA ALA A 226 -18.58 35.05 5.70
C ALA A 226 -19.65 36.14 5.91
N TYR A 227 -20.86 35.72 6.26
CA TYR A 227 -21.98 36.64 6.50
C TYR A 227 -22.88 36.20 7.65
N SER A 228 -23.57 37.18 8.24
CA SER A 228 -24.32 37.04 9.49
C SER A 228 -25.84 37.04 9.31
N GLY A 229 -26.55 36.33 10.18
CA GLY A 229 -28.01 36.26 10.22
C GLY A 229 -28.67 37.35 11.07
N LYS A 230 -27.98 37.86 12.10
CA LYS A 230 -28.42 38.96 12.99
C LYS A 230 -27.61 40.24 12.75
N ASP A 231 -27.38 40.58 11.50
CA ASP A 231 -26.70 41.82 11.11
C ASP A 231 -27.65 43.03 11.23
N GLU A 232 -27.32 43.98 12.12
CA GLU A 232 -28.13 45.18 12.40
C GLU A 232 -28.08 46.24 11.28
N TYR A 233 -27.14 46.12 10.35
CA TYR A 233 -26.88 47.12 9.31
C TYR A 233 -27.32 46.64 7.93
N ILE A 234 -27.15 45.35 7.63
CA ILE A 234 -27.40 44.75 6.31
C ILE A 234 -28.42 43.64 6.45
N GLU A 235 -29.55 43.74 5.74
CA GLU A 235 -30.56 42.68 5.78
C GLU A 235 -30.03 41.34 5.26
N THR A 236 -30.26 40.27 6.00
CA THR A 236 -29.80 38.90 5.68
C THR A 236 -30.22 38.44 4.28
N ASN A 237 -31.39 38.85 3.80
CA ASN A 237 -31.87 38.52 2.45
C ASN A 237 -31.00 39.16 1.35
N LEU A 238 -30.51 40.38 1.57
CA LEU A 238 -29.62 41.05 0.62
C LEU A 238 -28.21 40.44 0.64
N SER A 239 -27.73 40.02 1.82
CA SER A 239 -26.49 39.26 1.94
C SER A 239 -26.58 37.94 1.18
N LYS A 240 -27.68 37.19 1.33
CA LYS A 240 -27.94 35.95 0.57
C LYS A 240 -28.04 36.17 -0.93
N ASP A 241 -28.69 37.25 -1.38
CA ASP A 241 -28.73 37.61 -2.82
C ASP A 241 -27.32 37.83 -3.37
N LEU A 242 -26.47 38.57 -2.63
CA LEU A 242 -25.07 38.75 -3.03
C LEU A 242 -24.30 37.43 -3.05
N VAL A 243 -24.44 36.58 -2.02
CA VAL A 243 -23.77 35.27 -1.92
C VAL A 243 -24.12 34.39 -3.11
N SER A 244 -25.40 34.37 -3.52
CA SER A 244 -25.91 33.54 -4.62
C SER A 244 -25.28 33.85 -5.99
N ARG A 245 -24.66 35.03 -6.13
CA ARG A 245 -23.97 35.45 -7.37
C ARG A 245 -22.53 34.96 -7.46
N PHE A 246 -21.98 34.46 -6.36
CA PHE A 246 -20.70 33.77 -6.37
C PHE A 246 -20.90 32.29 -6.66
N GLU A 247 -20.10 31.73 -7.56
CA GLU A 247 -20.08 30.29 -7.85
C GLU A 247 -19.34 29.55 -6.73
N LEU A 248 -19.97 29.45 -5.57
CA LEU A 248 -19.40 28.77 -4.40
C LEU A 248 -19.39 27.26 -4.60
N ASN A 249 -18.31 26.60 -4.16
CA ASN A 249 -18.23 25.14 -4.14
C ASN A 249 -19.12 24.54 -3.06
N SER A 250 -19.21 25.22 -1.92
CA SER A 250 -20.01 24.80 -0.76
C SER A 250 -20.31 26.00 0.14
N GLU A 251 -21.39 25.91 0.88
CA GLU A 251 -21.79 26.88 1.88
C GLU A 251 -22.02 26.19 3.24
N MET A 252 -21.34 26.67 4.27
CA MET A 252 -21.51 26.20 5.64
C MET A 252 -22.55 27.05 6.38
N VAL A 253 -23.37 26.39 7.18
CA VAL A 253 -24.31 27.06 8.10
C VAL A 253 -23.87 26.76 9.54
N ILE A 254 -23.67 27.82 10.31
CA ILE A 254 -23.15 27.78 11.68
C ILE A 254 -24.23 28.31 12.62
N ASP A 255 -24.61 27.45 13.55
CA ASP A 255 -25.59 27.73 14.59
C ASP A 255 -24.88 28.11 15.89
N GLY A 256 -25.54 28.87 16.77
CA GLY A 256 -24.93 29.40 18.00
C GLY A 256 -24.37 28.33 18.96
N GLU A 257 -24.87 27.09 18.88
CA GLU A 257 -24.44 25.96 19.71
C GLU A 257 -23.25 25.19 19.14
N THR A 258 -22.81 25.49 17.90
CA THR A 258 -21.73 24.72 17.27
C THR A 258 -20.36 25.09 17.84
N PRO A 259 -19.57 24.11 18.34
CA PRO A 259 -18.23 24.39 18.85
C PRO A 259 -17.32 25.00 17.78
N GLU A 260 -16.49 25.97 18.18
CA GLU A 260 -15.61 26.69 17.26
C GLU A 260 -14.54 25.78 16.64
N ASP A 261 -14.04 24.80 17.40
CA ASP A 261 -13.11 23.78 16.91
C ASP A 261 -13.70 22.92 15.80
N LEU A 262 -14.98 22.54 15.93
CA LEU A 262 -15.68 21.74 14.92
C LEU A 262 -15.86 22.55 13.62
N THR A 263 -16.13 23.84 13.77
CA THR A 263 -16.28 24.78 12.66
C THR A 263 -14.96 24.96 11.90
N ASN A 264 -13.85 25.14 12.62
CA ASN A 264 -12.51 25.20 12.05
C ASN A 264 -12.11 23.88 11.37
N PHE A 265 -12.48 22.73 11.94
CA PHE A 265 -12.23 21.42 11.34
C PHE A 265 -12.99 21.23 10.02
N ARG A 266 -14.26 21.64 9.94
CA ARG A 266 -15.05 21.59 8.70
C ARG A 266 -14.42 22.45 7.60
N LEU A 267 -14.01 23.67 7.95
CA LEU A 267 -13.32 24.59 7.04
C LEU A 267 -12.01 23.98 6.52
N LEU A 268 -11.21 23.36 7.40
CA LEU A 268 -9.97 22.69 7.04
C LEU A 268 -10.24 21.53 6.06
N THR A 269 -11.24 20.71 6.36
CA THR A 269 -11.66 19.58 5.50
C THR A 269 -12.06 20.07 4.11
N TYR A 270 -12.75 21.21 4.04
CA TYR A 270 -13.20 21.78 2.78
C TYR A 270 -12.04 22.21 1.89
N TYR A 271 -11.07 22.95 2.44
CA TYR A 271 -9.86 23.31 1.70
C TYR A 271 -8.98 22.08 1.39
N GLN A 272 -8.94 21.07 2.25
CA GLN A 272 -8.22 19.81 2.01
C GLN A 272 -8.81 19.00 0.84
N ASN A 273 -10.14 19.04 0.68
CA ASN A 273 -10.84 18.41 -0.44
C ASN A 273 -10.73 19.23 -1.75
N GLY A 274 -9.88 20.25 -1.80
CA GLY A 274 -9.62 21.05 -2.99
C GLY A 274 -10.69 22.09 -3.31
N MET A 275 -11.64 22.36 -2.40
CA MET A 275 -12.63 23.42 -2.60
C MET A 275 -11.97 24.79 -2.47
N LYS A 276 -12.26 25.69 -3.42
CA LYS A 276 -11.58 26.99 -3.54
C LYS A 276 -12.46 28.13 -3.02
N LYS A 277 -13.77 28.09 -3.26
CA LYS A 277 -14.71 29.17 -2.93
C LYS A 277 -15.76 28.65 -1.94
N ILE A 278 -15.71 29.15 -0.71
CA ILE A 278 -16.52 28.66 0.40
C ILE A 278 -17.36 29.80 0.97
N GLY A 279 -18.67 29.57 1.09
CA GLY A 279 -19.60 30.43 1.83
C GLY A 279 -19.73 29.99 3.28
N CYS A 280 -19.99 30.93 4.17
CA CYS A 280 -20.14 30.67 5.60
C CYS A 280 -21.20 31.59 6.20
N PHE A 281 -22.33 31.02 6.58
CA PHE A 281 -23.46 31.72 7.18
C PHE A 281 -23.50 31.51 8.70
N PHE A 282 -23.33 32.59 9.46
CA PHE A 282 -23.43 32.60 10.92
C PHE A 282 -24.82 33.05 11.35
N LYS A 283 -25.71 32.12 11.74
CA LYS A 283 -27.10 32.47 12.10
C LYS A 283 -27.18 33.52 13.21
N GLU A 284 -26.36 33.33 14.25
CA GLU A 284 -26.32 34.17 15.45
C GLU A 284 -25.25 35.27 15.39
N GLY A 285 -24.56 35.43 14.26
CA GLY A 285 -23.51 36.44 14.10
C GLY A 285 -24.07 37.86 13.99
N ASN A 286 -23.29 38.85 14.46
CA ASN A 286 -23.56 40.28 14.28
C ASN A 286 -22.76 40.86 13.09
N HIS A 287 -22.82 42.18 12.87
CA HIS A 287 -22.11 42.85 11.77
C HIS A 287 -20.57 42.78 11.87
N PHE A 288 -20.01 42.57 13.06
CA PHE A 288 -18.57 42.66 13.33
C PHE A 288 -17.93 41.28 13.56
N LEU A 289 -18.15 40.34 12.63
CA LEU A 289 -17.58 38.99 12.69
C LEU A 289 -16.04 38.98 12.79
N GLN A 290 -15.36 39.98 12.24
CA GLN A 290 -13.91 40.12 12.35
C GLN A 290 -13.40 40.30 13.80
N LYS A 291 -14.28 40.71 14.72
CA LYS A 291 -13.98 40.84 16.15
C LYS A 291 -14.37 39.56 16.90
N HIS A 292 -15.61 39.09 16.73
CA HIS A 292 -16.14 37.97 17.52
C HIS A 292 -15.82 36.58 16.96
N LYS A 293 -15.41 36.47 15.68
CA LYS A 293 -15.00 35.24 14.99
C LYS A 293 -13.63 35.38 14.35
N ALA A 294 -12.74 36.11 15.02
CA ALA A 294 -11.38 36.39 14.58
C ALA A 294 -10.55 35.11 14.38
N ASP A 295 -10.69 34.13 15.28
CA ASP A 295 -10.00 32.84 15.22
C ASP A 295 -10.39 32.03 13.98
N PHE A 296 -11.68 31.94 13.69
CA PHE A 296 -12.19 31.29 12.48
C PHE A 296 -11.65 31.95 11.20
N ILE A 297 -11.71 33.29 11.13
CA ILE A 297 -11.21 34.05 9.98
C ILE A 297 -9.70 33.87 9.81
N ALA A 298 -8.94 33.91 10.91
CA ALA A 298 -7.51 33.66 10.88
C ALA A 298 -7.19 32.23 10.41
N SER A 299 -7.96 31.23 10.87
CA SER A 299 -7.85 29.83 10.43
C SER A 299 -8.11 29.67 8.94
N ALA A 300 -9.08 30.41 8.38
CA ALA A 300 -9.34 30.43 6.95
C ALA A 300 -8.18 31.00 6.15
N ILE A 301 -7.63 32.14 6.60
CA ILE A 301 -6.48 32.79 5.97
C ILE A 301 -5.27 31.86 6.00
N LEU A 302 -5.08 31.14 7.11
CA LEU A 302 -4.04 30.12 7.23
C LEU A 302 -4.26 29.01 6.20
N CYS A 303 -5.45 28.41 6.11
CA CYS A 303 -5.74 27.35 5.13
C CYS A 303 -5.55 27.82 3.67
N MET A 304 -5.82 29.10 3.38
CA MET A 304 -5.56 29.67 2.06
C MET A 304 -4.06 29.77 1.76
N LEU A 305 -3.29 30.28 2.73
CA LEU A 305 -1.83 30.45 2.66
C LEU A 305 -1.04 29.14 2.87
N ASP A 306 -1.68 28.08 3.38
CA ASP A 306 -0.98 26.86 3.77
C ASP A 306 -0.52 26.08 2.53
N ILE A 307 0.81 25.98 2.45
CA ILE A 307 1.59 25.26 1.44
C ILE A 307 1.76 23.76 1.86
N ASN A 308 1.08 23.30 2.93
CA ASN A 308 1.33 21.99 3.54
C ASN A 308 0.32 20.87 3.25
N THR A 309 -0.82 21.12 2.60
CA THR A 309 -1.84 20.08 2.37
C THR A 309 -1.44 19.02 1.33
N GLY A 310 -0.46 19.29 0.46
CA GLY A 310 0.12 18.28 -0.43
C GLY A 310 1.22 17.40 0.19
N ARG A 311 1.69 17.71 1.41
CA ARG A 311 2.95 17.18 1.96
C ARG A 311 2.78 15.99 2.91
N SER A 312 1.69 15.95 3.67
CA SER A 312 1.32 14.78 4.48
C SER A 312 0.87 13.60 3.62
N GLY A 313 0.25 13.88 2.47
CA GLY A 313 -0.18 12.87 1.49
C GLY A 313 0.99 12.02 0.98
N VAL A 314 2.10 12.65 0.57
CA VAL A 314 3.27 11.91 0.04
C VAL A 314 3.87 10.96 1.08
N PHE A 315 4.04 11.41 2.34
CA PHE A 315 4.55 10.55 3.41
C PHE A 315 3.62 9.36 3.68
N VAL A 316 2.31 9.61 3.77
CA VAL A 316 1.31 8.55 3.97
C VAL A 316 1.32 7.55 2.81
N THR A 317 1.41 8.03 1.56
CA THR A 317 1.49 7.18 0.37
C THR A 317 2.75 6.31 0.40
N VAL A 318 3.92 6.90 0.66
CA VAL A 318 5.19 6.15 0.73
C VAL A 318 5.15 5.10 1.84
N TYR A 319 4.64 5.47 3.02
CA TYR A 319 4.50 4.57 4.16
C TYR A 319 3.54 3.40 3.87
N PHE A 320 2.44 3.68 3.17
CA PHE A 320 1.46 2.67 2.79
C PHE A 320 2.00 1.67 1.76
N VAL A 321 2.66 2.17 0.71
CA VAL A 321 3.21 1.32 -0.35
C VAL A 321 4.38 0.48 0.17
N GLU A 322 5.19 1.00 1.10
CA GLU A 322 6.20 0.20 1.81
C GLU A 322 5.57 -0.96 2.59
N ALA A 323 4.47 -0.71 3.30
CA ALA A 323 3.77 -1.74 4.06
C ALA A 323 3.26 -2.87 3.13
N ILE A 324 2.79 -2.53 1.92
CA ILE A 324 2.39 -3.52 0.90
C ILE A 324 3.61 -4.33 0.42
N ALA A 325 4.69 -3.66 0.02
CA ALA A 325 5.93 -4.28 -0.45
C ALA A 325 6.45 -5.32 0.53
N GLY A 326 6.34 -5.00 1.81
CA GLY A 326 6.83 -5.79 2.89
C GLY A 326 6.17 -7.14 3.16
N PHE A 327 4.97 -7.36 2.63
CA PHE A 327 4.19 -8.59 2.81
C PHE A 327 3.94 -9.33 1.49
N TYR A 328 4.25 -8.72 0.35
CA TYR A 328 3.97 -9.30 -0.96
C TYR A 328 4.72 -10.62 -1.21
N ILE A 329 5.97 -10.75 -0.72
CA ILE A 329 6.74 -12.01 -0.81
C ILE A 329 6.03 -13.19 -0.13
N THR A 330 5.36 -12.96 1.01
CA THR A 330 4.63 -13.99 1.75
C THR A 330 3.47 -14.58 0.94
N THR A 331 2.86 -13.78 0.06
CA THR A 331 1.72 -14.22 -0.77
C THR A 331 2.14 -15.14 -1.92
N ASN A 332 3.44 -15.18 -2.24
CA ASN A 332 3.99 -15.80 -3.44
C ASN A 332 5.06 -16.86 -3.21
N ILE A 333 5.45 -17.12 -1.95
CA ILE A 333 6.54 -18.04 -1.63
C ILE A 333 6.34 -19.43 -2.27
N VAL A 334 5.11 -19.94 -2.29
CA VAL A 334 4.78 -21.26 -2.88
C VAL A 334 4.95 -21.26 -4.40
N ASN A 335 4.58 -20.18 -5.09
CA ASN A 335 4.79 -20.05 -6.53
C ASN A 335 6.29 -20.02 -6.88
N ILE A 336 7.10 -19.34 -6.06
CA ILE A 336 8.57 -19.29 -6.22
C ILE A 336 9.18 -20.67 -5.96
N GLU A 337 8.73 -21.37 -4.91
CA GLU A 337 9.15 -22.75 -4.61
C GLU A 337 8.88 -23.69 -5.79
N ARG A 338 7.71 -23.59 -6.42
CA ARG A 338 7.33 -24.40 -7.58
C ARG A 338 8.12 -24.05 -8.83
N GLN A 339 8.30 -22.76 -9.14
CA GLN A 339 9.01 -22.35 -10.35
C GLN A 339 10.47 -22.78 -10.31
N PHE A 340 11.16 -22.56 -9.18
CA PHE A 340 12.59 -22.83 -9.07
C PHE A 340 12.91 -24.16 -8.37
N GLN A 341 11.89 -24.94 -8.02
CA GLN A 341 12.04 -26.25 -7.37
C GLN A 341 12.92 -26.19 -6.11
N ILE A 342 12.62 -25.27 -5.19
CA ILE A 342 13.40 -25.11 -3.94
C ILE A 342 12.66 -25.70 -2.71
N PRO A 343 13.38 -26.33 -1.75
CA PRO A 343 12.84 -26.75 -0.46
C PRO A 343 12.35 -25.58 0.42
N SER A 344 11.44 -25.84 1.37
CA SER A 344 10.90 -24.78 2.23
C SER A 344 11.89 -24.23 3.24
N LYS A 345 12.89 -25.01 3.65
CA LYS A 345 14.02 -24.50 4.43
C LYS A 345 14.77 -23.39 3.66
N ILE A 346 14.98 -23.57 2.35
CA ILE A 346 15.70 -22.59 1.52
C ILE A 346 14.82 -21.35 1.29
N SER A 347 13.55 -21.53 0.93
CA SER A 347 12.62 -20.40 0.76
C SER A 347 12.44 -19.61 2.07
N GLY A 348 12.44 -20.28 3.22
CA GLY A 348 12.46 -19.67 4.55
C GLY A 348 13.72 -18.84 4.79
N THR A 349 14.91 -19.37 4.47
CA THR A 349 16.17 -18.59 4.54
C THR A 349 16.20 -17.41 3.59
N MET A 350 15.60 -17.55 2.42
CA MET A 350 15.48 -16.47 1.44
C MET A 350 14.62 -15.32 1.99
N VAL A 351 13.49 -15.60 2.64
CA VAL A 351 12.67 -14.53 3.27
C VAL A 351 13.42 -13.85 4.41
N SER A 352 14.24 -14.56 5.17
CA SER A 352 15.08 -13.95 6.22
C SER A 352 16.19 -13.03 5.70
N ALA A 353 16.46 -13.00 4.39
CA ALA A 353 17.41 -12.05 3.78
C ALA A 353 17.10 -10.59 4.13
N SER A 354 15.82 -10.23 4.27
CA SER A 354 15.44 -8.87 4.68
C SER A 354 15.89 -8.54 6.10
N ASP A 355 15.94 -9.52 7.01
CA ASP A 355 16.41 -9.30 8.38
C ASP A 355 17.93 -9.15 8.41
N PHE A 356 18.67 -9.88 7.57
CA PHE A 356 20.11 -9.69 7.39
C PHE A 356 20.46 -8.26 6.93
N GLY A 357 19.61 -7.65 6.10
CA GLY A 357 19.74 -6.25 5.71
C GLY A 357 19.33 -5.27 6.82
N TYR A 358 18.22 -5.56 7.50
CA TYR A 358 17.63 -4.68 8.53
C TYR A 358 18.48 -4.55 9.80
N ILE A 359 19.00 -5.66 10.34
CA ILE A 359 19.71 -5.70 11.63
C ILE A 359 20.92 -4.75 11.68
N PRO A 360 21.87 -4.74 10.72
CA PRO A 360 23.00 -3.81 10.75
C PRO A 360 22.60 -2.38 10.39
N SER A 361 21.57 -2.20 9.56
CA SER A 361 21.16 -0.87 9.08
C SER A 361 20.30 -0.11 10.08
N VAL A 362 19.49 -0.77 10.91
CA VAL A 362 18.54 -0.10 11.81
C VAL A 362 19.24 0.79 12.84
N ILE A 363 20.35 0.33 13.43
CA ILE A 363 21.12 1.12 14.41
C ILE A 363 21.78 2.31 13.70
N PHE A 364 22.41 2.06 12.55
CA PHE A 364 23.09 3.09 11.76
C PHE A 364 22.12 4.17 11.27
N VAL A 365 20.99 3.79 10.67
CA VAL A 365 19.95 4.69 10.15
C VAL A 365 19.26 5.45 11.27
N SER A 366 18.97 4.82 12.41
CA SER A 366 18.36 5.50 13.55
C SER A 366 19.30 6.59 14.10
N TYR A 367 20.61 6.35 14.10
CA TYR A 367 21.60 7.32 14.58
C TYR A 367 21.91 8.44 13.56
N MET A 368 22.28 8.08 12.34
CA MET A 368 22.66 9.06 11.30
C MET A 368 21.44 9.79 10.73
N GLY A 369 20.32 9.08 10.61
CA GLY A 369 19.08 9.60 10.05
C GLY A 369 18.36 10.57 10.99
N SER A 370 18.47 10.41 12.30
CA SER A 370 17.92 11.37 13.28
C SER A 370 18.66 12.71 13.28
N LYS A 371 19.97 12.70 12.98
CA LYS A 371 20.83 13.90 12.83
C LYS A 371 20.78 14.54 11.44
N GLY A 372 20.31 13.81 10.43
CA GLY A 372 20.16 14.28 9.06
C GLY A 372 18.75 14.80 8.75
N ASN A 373 18.52 15.21 7.49
CA ASN A 373 17.17 15.53 7.02
C ASN A 373 16.35 14.24 6.91
N ARG A 374 15.48 13.99 7.90
CA ARG A 374 14.68 12.76 8.01
C ARG A 374 13.87 12.46 6.73
N ALA A 375 13.34 13.49 6.05
CA ALA A 375 12.58 13.31 4.81
C ALA A 375 13.43 12.75 3.67
N LYS A 376 14.69 13.22 3.53
CA LYS A 376 15.62 12.69 2.51
C LYS A 376 16.00 11.25 2.78
N TRP A 377 16.24 10.90 4.04
CA TRP A 377 16.50 9.53 4.43
C TRP A 377 15.30 8.63 4.10
N ILE A 378 14.08 9.04 4.47
CA ILE A 378 12.86 8.27 4.18
C ILE A 378 12.67 8.08 2.67
N GLY A 379 12.83 9.15 1.88
CA GLY A 379 12.78 9.07 0.41
C GLY A 379 13.85 8.13 -0.17
N GLY A 380 15.09 8.21 0.33
CA GLY A 380 16.19 7.32 -0.09
C GLY A 380 15.94 5.85 0.26
N GLY A 381 15.48 5.59 1.48
CA GLY A 381 15.13 4.23 1.93
C GLY A 381 14.01 3.62 1.10
N CYS A 382 12.96 4.38 0.79
CA CYS A 382 11.84 3.88 -0.01
C CYS A 382 12.21 3.72 -1.50
N MET A 383 13.13 4.54 -2.01
CA MET A 383 13.70 4.33 -3.35
C MET A 383 14.49 3.01 -3.42
N LEU A 384 15.26 2.66 -2.38
CA LEU A 384 15.93 1.36 -2.28
C LEU A 384 14.92 0.19 -2.28
N ILE A 385 13.80 0.32 -1.57
CA ILE A 385 12.72 -0.68 -1.61
C ILE A 385 12.15 -0.80 -3.02
N GLY A 386 11.91 0.32 -3.71
CA GLY A 386 11.41 0.33 -5.09
C GLY A 386 12.33 -0.45 -6.03
N LEU A 387 13.64 -0.18 -5.97
CA LEU A 387 14.67 -0.88 -6.74
C LEU A 387 14.77 -2.36 -6.37
N ALA A 388 14.68 -2.69 -5.07
CA ALA A 388 14.71 -4.06 -4.60
C ALA A 388 13.55 -4.90 -5.14
N ASN A 389 12.33 -4.35 -5.18
CA ASN A 389 11.18 -5.06 -5.76
C ASN A 389 11.39 -5.33 -7.25
N LEU A 390 11.91 -4.36 -8.02
CA LEU A 390 12.23 -4.56 -9.44
C LEU A 390 13.30 -5.64 -9.64
N MET A 391 14.31 -5.68 -8.78
CA MET A 391 15.36 -6.72 -8.80
C MET A 391 14.80 -8.12 -8.51
N ILE A 392 13.87 -8.25 -7.55
CA ILE A 392 13.17 -9.52 -7.27
C ILE A 392 12.36 -9.95 -8.50
N ALA A 393 11.60 -9.04 -9.11
CA ALA A 393 10.83 -9.33 -10.32
C ALA A 393 11.71 -9.77 -11.49
N TYR A 394 12.90 -9.17 -11.62
CA TYR A 394 13.84 -9.46 -12.70
C TYR A 394 14.32 -10.92 -12.73
N SER A 395 14.31 -11.61 -11.59
CA SER A 395 14.72 -13.01 -11.50
C SER A 395 13.90 -13.96 -12.37
N HIS A 396 12.63 -13.67 -12.63
CA HIS A 396 11.82 -14.45 -13.57
C HIS A 396 12.32 -14.32 -15.02
N PHE A 397 12.69 -13.10 -15.43
CA PHE A 397 13.11 -12.81 -16.80
C PHE A 397 14.52 -13.29 -17.10
N LEU A 398 15.41 -13.27 -16.09
CA LEU A 398 16.79 -13.74 -16.25
C LEU A 398 16.90 -15.28 -16.29
N PHE A 399 15.97 -15.98 -15.65
CA PHE A 399 15.96 -17.44 -15.55
C PHE A 399 14.60 -18.03 -15.99
N PRO A 400 14.26 -17.94 -17.29
CA PRO A 400 13.04 -18.51 -17.82
C PRO A 400 13.10 -20.05 -17.82
N SER A 401 11.97 -20.73 -17.64
CA SER A 401 11.91 -22.17 -17.90
C SER A 401 11.83 -22.39 -19.41
N GLU A 402 12.95 -22.72 -20.05
CA GLU A 402 12.94 -23.03 -21.48
C GLU A 402 12.17 -24.33 -21.75
N ASN A 403 11.28 -24.29 -22.74
CA ASN A 403 10.68 -25.49 -23.30
C ASN A 403 11.71 -26.13 -24.23
N VAL A 404 12.06 -27.39 -23.94
CA VAL A 404 12.95 -28.15 -24.82
C VAL A 404 12.17 -28.52 -26.07
N ASN A 405 12.54 -27.90 -27.19
CA ASN A 405 11.98 -28.24 -28.48
C ASN A 405 12.64 -29.51 -29.00
N LEU A 406 11.88 -30.60 -29.06
CA LEU A 406 12.32 -31.84 -29.70
C LEU A 406 12.39 -31.65 -31.22
N THR A 407 13.51 -32.07 -31.83
CA THR A 407 13.65 -32.12 -33.30
C THR A 407 12.58 -33.03 -33.91
N SER A 408 11.98 -32.64 -35.04
CA SER A 408 10.97 -33.45 -35.75
C SER A 408 11.41 -34.91 -35.94
N GLN A 409 12.68 -35.13 -36.28
CA GLN A 409 13.27 -36.46 -36.48
C GLN A 409 13.19 -37.37 -35.25
N VAL A 410 13.34 -36.82 -34.04
CA VAL A 410 13.26 -37.61 -32.80
C VAL A 410 11.83 -38.07 -32.53
N ILE A 411 10.86 -37.19 -32.81
CA ILE A 411 9.44 -37.50 -32.64
C ILE A 411 8.99 -38.50 -33.71
N GLU A 412 9.34 -38.25 -34.98
CA GLU A 412 9.06 -39.15 -36.10
C GLU A 412 9.61 -40.55 -35.85
N PHE A 413 10.87 -40.67 -35.42
CA PHE A 413 11.50 -41.96 -35.11
C PHE A 413 10.78 -42.74 -34.00
N ASN A 414 10.29 -42.07 -32.96
CA ASN A 414 9.53 -42.73 -31.89
C ASN A 414 8.10 -43.10 -32.33
N MET A 415 7.51 -42.29 -33.21
CA MET A 415 6.18 -42.55 -33.76
C MET A 415 6.17 -43.69 -34.79
N GLU A 416 7.19 -43.78 -35.64
CA GLU A 416 7.37 -44.86 -36.64
C GLU A 416 7.45 -46.24 -35.98
N LYS A 417 8.01 -46.30 -34.76
CA LYS A 417 8.15 -47.51 -33.95
C LYS A 417 6.87 -47.95 -33.24
N ASP A 418 5.81 -47.13 -33.21
CA ASP A 418 4.54 -47.52 -32.59
C ASP A 418 3.77 -48.49 -33.51
N LEU A 419 3.88 -49.78 -33.21
CA LEU A 419 3.26 -50.87 -33.99
C LEU A 419 1.73 -50.78 -34.04
N ARG A 420 1.09 -50.13 -33.07
CA ARG A 420 -0.37 -49.96 -33.00
C ARG A 420 -0.93 -49.07 -34.12
N ARG A 421 -0.06 -48.25 -34.74
CA ARG A 421 -0.41 -47.35 -35.85
C ARG A 421 -0.38 -48.05 -37.22
N LEU A 422 0.19 -49.26 -37.32
CA LEU A 422 0.19 -50.00 -38.57
C LEU A 422 -1.20 -50.48 -38.94
N ASN A 423 -1.63 -50.14 -40.16
CA ASN A 423 -2.86 -50.67 -40.72
C ASN A 423 -2.64 -52.09 -41.28
N LEU A 424 -2.77 -53.09 -40.41
CA LEU A 424 -2.60 -54.50 -40.75
C LEU A 424 -3.52 -54.99 -41.88
N LYS A 425 -4.66 -54.33 -42.11
CA LYS A 425 -5.61 -54.70 -43.17
C LYS A 425 -5.10 -54.41 -44.58
N ASN A 426 -4.15 -53.47 -44.71
CA ASN A 426 -3.57 -53.06 -45.99
C ASN A 426 -2.20 -53.69 -46.25
N LEU A 427 -1.74 -54.62 -45.40
CA LEU A 427 -0.42 -55.22 -45.44
C LEU A 427 -0.51 -56.69 -45.87
N ASP A 428 0.17 -57.04 -46.96
CA ASP A 428 0.41 -58.43 -47.32
C ASP A 428 1.68 -58.94 -46.62
N ILE A 429 1.71 -60.23 -46.26
CA ILE A 429 2.88 -60.89 -45.66
C ILE A 429 4.12 -60.70 -46.56
N LYS A 430 3.90 -60.71 -47.89
CA LYS A 430 4.95 -60.47 -48.89
C LYS A 430 5.62 -59.11 -48.76
N ASP A 431 4.94 -58.11 -48.22
CA ASP A 431 5.49 -56.75 -48.07
C ASP A 431 6.43 -56.61 -46.89
N ILE A 432 6.25 -57.39 -45.82
CA ILE A 432 7.19 -57.46 -44.69
C ILE A 432 8.42 -58.27 -45.09
N LEU A 433 8.22 -59.42 -45.75
CA LEU A 433 9.29 -60.33 -46.15
C LEU A 433 10.32 -59.66 -47.09
N LYS A 434 9.93 -58.66 -47.89
CA LYS A 434 10.85 -57.87 -48.74
C LYS A 434 11.92 -57.10 -47.94
N PHE A 435 11.66 -56.80 -46.67
CA PHE A 435 12.56 -56.03 -45.82
C PHE A 435 13.37 -56.93 -44.88
N ILE A 436 13.11 -58.24 -44.89
CA ILE A 436 13.92 -59.21 -44.15
C ILE A 436 15.06 -59.68 -45.06
N PRO A 437 16.33 -59.52 -44.66
CA PRO A 437 17.47 -60.00 -45.43
C PRO A 437 17.39 -61.52 -45.68
N PRO A 438 17.77 -62.00 -46.88
CA PRO A 438 17.82 -63.43 -47.14
C PRO A 438 18.89 -64.12 -46.29
N LEU A 439 18.63 -65.34 -45.85
CA LEU A 439 19.60 -66.16 -45.14
C LEU A 439 20.74 -66.57 -46.09
N ILE A 440 21.97 -66.21 -45.73
CA ILE A 440 23.16 -66.62 -46.47
C ILE A 440 23.83 -67.72 -45.67
N ASP A 441 23.76 -68.94 -46.20
CA ASP A 441 24.49 -70.10 -45.68
C ASP A 441 25.54 -70.52 -46.72
N ASN A 442 26.81 -70.59 -46.31
CA ASN A 442 27.93 -71.04 -47.14
C ASN A 442 27.98 -70.46 -48.57
N GLY A 443 27.72 -69.14 -48.71
CA GLY A 443 27.80 -68.44 -49.99
C GLY A 443 26.66 -68.74 -50.98
N LYS A 444 25.63 -69.48 -50.56
CA LYS A 444 24.39 -69.65 -51.33
C LYS A 444 23.25 -68.86 -50.68
N THR A 445 22.59 -68.02 -51.47
CA THR A 445 21.39 -67.28 -51.06
C THR A 445 20.23 -68.27 -51.02
N ILE A 446 19.73 -68.60 -49.83
CA ILE A 446 18.52 -69.43 -49.72
C ILE A 446 17.32 -68.47 -49.74
N ASN A 447 16.55 -68.48 -50.82
CA ASN A 447 15.26 -67.76 -50.92
C ASN A 447 14.15 -68.46 -50.10
N SER A 448 14.45 -68.88 -48.87
CA SER A 448 13.47 -69.58 -48.03
C SER A 448 12.83 -68.64 -47.03
N PHE A 449 11.51 -68.54 -47.15
CA PHE A 449 10.58 -67.90 -46.24
C PHE A 449 10.87 -68.22 -44.76
N VAL A 450 10.92 -67.15 -43.97
CA VAL A 450 11.42 -67.05 -42.61
C VAL A 450 10.53 -67.80 -41.62
N ASN A 451 11.09 -68.69 -40.81
CA ASN A 451 10.38 -69.28 -39.68
C ASN A 451 10.30 -68.29 -38.51
N VAL A 452 9.09 -68.05 -37.99
CA VAL A 452 8.78 -67.08 -36.92
C VAL A 452 9.49 -67.42 -35.61
N SER A 453 9.72 -68.71 -35.32
CA SER A 453 10.48 -69.14 -34.13
C SER A 453 11.97 -68.77 -34.18
N ILE A 454 12.56 -68.67 -35.38
CA ILE A 454 13.98 -68.29 -35.58
C ILE A 454 14.19 -66.81 -35.28
N VAL A 455 13.21 -65.95 -35.59
CA VAL A 455 13.28 -64.50 -35.27
C VAL A 455 13.36 -64.28 -33.77
N ASN A 456 12.61 -65.05 -32.97
CA ASN A 456 12.63 -64.91 -31.51
C ASN A 456 13.96 -65.38 -30.87
N GLN A 457 14.61 -66.42 -31.42
CA GLN A 457 15.89 -66.97 -30.94
C GLN A 457 17.10 -66.13 -31.40
N SER A 458 17.10 -65.65 -32.64
CA SER A 458 18.20 -64.85 -33.22
C SER A 458 18.29 -63.42 -32.64
N VAL A 459 17.20 -62.93 -32.05
CA VAL A 459 17.20 -61.66 -31.28
C VAL A 459 17.74 -61.84 -29.85
N GLU A 460 17.82 -63.07 -29.32
CA GLU A 460 18.33 -63.37 -27.98
C GLU A 460 19.72 -64.02 -27.93
N ASN A 461 20.07 -64.85 -28.90
CA ASN A 461 21.38 -65.50 -29.00
C ASN A 461 21.87 -65.46 -30.46
N TYR A 462 23.12 -65.07 -30.65
CA TYR A 462 23.81 -65.04 -31.96
C TYR A 462 24.07 -66.45 -32.55
N SER A 463 23.12 -67.37 -32.48
CA SER A 463 23.25 -68.74 -33.01
C SER A 463 21.98 -69.22 -33.73
N PHE A 464 22.17 -69.66 -34.98
CA PHE A 464 21.14 -70.18 -35.87
C PHE A 464 20.85 -71.67 -35.59
N VAL A 465 19.58 -72.04 -35.44
CA VAL A 465 19.11 -73.43 -35.47
C VAL A 465 17.95 -73.53 -36.48
N TYR A 466 18.05 -74.48 -37.41
CA TYR A 466 17.06 -74.75 -38.46
C TYR A 466 15.95 -75.68 -37.95
N ASP A 467 14.69 -75.32 -38.16
CA ASP A 467 13.66 -76.31 -38.51
C ASP A 467 12.47 -75.64 -39.24
N LYS A 468 11.97 -76.29 -40.31
CA LYS A 468 10.79 -76.02 -41.20
C LYS A 468 10.54 -74.62 -41.80
N THR A 469 10.49 -74.61 -43.14
CA THR A 469 10.20 -73.49 -44.07
C THR A 469 8.70 -73.31 -44.33
N ILE A 470 8.22 -72.07 -44.44
CA ILE A 470 6.86 -71.74 -44.90
C ILE A 470 6.87 -71.72 -46.44
N ASP A 471 6.17 -72.64 -47.10
CA ASP A 471 6.18 -72.70 -48.57
C ASP A 471 5.13 -71.73 -49.19
N GLU A 472 5.36 -71.24 -50.41
CA GLU A 472 4.47 -70.25 -51.07
C GLU A 472 3.06 -70.82 -51.36
N SER A 473 2.95 -72.15 -51.44
CA SER A 473 1.68 -72.90 -51.52
C SER A 473 0.85 -72.79 -50.23
N VAL A 474 1.48 -72.82 -49.05
CA VAL A 474 0.83 -72.72 -47.73
C VAL A 474 0.29 -71.31 -47.48
N LEU A 475 0.94 -70.28 -48.04
CA LEU A 475 0.45 -68.90 -47.98
C LEU A 475 -0.77 -68.67 -48.88
N ASN A 476 -0.93 -69.45 -49.94
CA ASN A 476 -2.07 -69.30 -50.87
C ASN A 476 -3.32 -70.07 -50.41
N GLU A 477 -3.19 -71.09 -49.57
CA GLU A 477 -4.31 -71.87 -49.00
C GLU A 477 -5.00 -71.22 -47.79
N LYS A 478 -4.36 -70.24 -47.14
CA LYS A 478 -4.89 -69.58 -45.93
C LYS A 478 -5.95 -68.50 -46.21
N THR A 479 -6.95 -68.44 -45.35
CA THR A 479 -8.00 -67.40 -45.37
C THR A 479 -7.45 -66.02 -45.00
N GLY A 480 -8.20 -64.94 -45.31
CA GLY A 480 -7.78 -63.56 -45.02
C GLY A 480 -7.49 -63.28 -43.54
N GLU A 481 -8.24 -63.90 -42.62
CA GLU A 481 -8.01 -63.80 -41.17
C GLU A 481 -6.74 -64.54 -40.72
N GLU A 482 -6.49 -65.74 -41.24
CA GLU A 482 -5.28 -66.52 -40.90
C GLU A 482 -4.01 -65.84 -41.40
N LYS A 483 -4.08 -65.15 -42.55
CA LYS A 483 -2.98 -64.29 -43.03
C LYS A 483 -2.76 -63.12 -42.10
N MET A 484 -3.82 -62.46 -41.64
CA MET A 484 -3.71 -61.32 -40.71
C MET A 484 -3.07 -61.73 -39.38
N ILE A 485 -3.50 -62.86 -38.78
CA ILE A 485 -2.92 -63.41 -37.54
C ILE A 485 -1.44 -63.78 -37.74
N MET A 486 -1.09 -64.32 -38.91
CA MET A 486 0.29 -64.67 -39.24
C MET A 486 1.17 -63.43 -39.43
N THR A 487 0.68 -62.40 -40.10
CA THR A 487 1.33 -61.07 -40.20
C THR A 487 1.56 -60.47 -38.82
N GLU A 488 0.56 -60.53 -37.94
CA GLU A 488 0.64 -60.03 -36.57
C GLU A 488 1.69 -60.77 -35.74
N ASN A 489 1.74 -62.11 -35.83
CA ASN A 489 2.77 -62.92 -35.16
C ASN A 489 4.20 -62.63 -35.65
N ILE A 490 4.36 -62.36 -36.95
CA ILE A 490 5.66 -61.96 -37.54
C ILE A 490 6.08 -60.59 -37.00
N ILE A 491 5.18 -59.60 -37.04
CA ILE A 491 5.46 -58.24 -36.53
C ILE A 491 5.79 -58.28 -35.03
N ASN A 492 5.02 -59.05 -34.24
CA ASN A 492 5.26 -59.22 -32.81
C ASN A 492 6.60 -59.90 -32.51
N SER A 493 7.10 -60.77 -33.40
CA SER A 493 8.43 -61.38 -33.23
C SER A 493 9.57 -60.37 -33.37
N PHE A 494 9.34 -59.27 -34.08
CA PHE A 494 10.28 -58.14 -34.19
C PHE A 494 10.08 -57.08 -33.09
N SER A 495 9.11 -57.23 -32.18
CA SER A 495 8.87 -56.25 -31.10
C SER A 495 10.13 -56.03 -30.25
N LYS A 496 10.92 -57.08 -30.01
CA LYS A 496 12.20 -57.02 -29.28
C LYS A 496 13.23 -56.08 -29.92
N CYS A 497 13.22 -55.90 -31.24
CA CYS A 497 14.09 -54.92 -31.89
C CYS A 497 13.77 -53.51 -31.40
N ILE A 498 12.47 -53.19 -31.29
CA ILE A 498 11.97 -51.90 -30.78
C ILE A 498 12.27 -51.76 -29.28
N ASP A 499 11.92 -52.78 -28.49
CA ASP A 499 12.03 -52.76 -27.02
C ASP A 499 13.48 -52.58 -26.54
N LYS A 500 14.45 -53.26 -27.17
CA LYS A 500 15.88 -53.16 -26.82
C LYS A 500 16.63 -52.09 -27.63
N ASN A 501 15.93 -51.37 -28.53
CA ASN A 501 16.51 -50.39 -29.46
C ASN A 501 17.80 -50.89 -30.13
N ILE A 502 17.78 -52.14 -30.61
CA ILE A 502 18.96 -52.82 -31.16
C ILE A 502 19.39 -52.09 -32.44
N LYS A 503 20.67 -51.70 -32.51
CA LYS A 503 21.29 -51.08 -33.68
C LYS A 503 22.33 -52.02 -34.28
N ASN A 504 22.59 -51.91 -35.58
CA ASN A 504 23.58 -52.71 -36.31
C ASN A 504 23.21 -54.21 -36.39
N ASN A 505 21.92 -54.54 -36.33
CA ASN A 505 21.41 -55.87 -36.60
C ASN A 505 20.64 -55.80 -37.92
N ILE A 506 21.12 -56.53 -38.92
CA ILE A 506 20.59 -56.46 -40.30
C ILE A 506 19.09 -56.75 -40.38
N TYR A 507 18.55 -57.57 -39.48
CA TYR A 507 17.12 -57.88 -39.40
C TYR A 507 16.32 -56.76 -38.73
N CYS A 508 16.84 -56.17 -37.64
CA CYS A 508 16.20 -55.01 -37.01
C CYS A 508 16.27 -53.76 -37.89
N ASP A 509 17.37 -53.54 -38.61
CA ASP A 509 17.55 -52.42 -39.53
C ASP A 509 16.63 -52.53 -40.76
N GLY A 510 16.44 -53.76 -41.26
CA GLY A 510 15.42 -54.08 -42.26
C GLY A 510 14.00 -53.81 -41.74
N PHE A 511 13.70 -54.24 -40.51
CA PHE A 511 12.41 -53.99 -39.87
C PHE A 511 12.13 -52.49 -39.64
N TYR A 512 13.11 -51.69 -39.21
CA TYR A 512 12.94 -50.24 -39.10
C TYR A 512 12.68 -49.58 -40.46
N SER A 513 13.34 -50.06 -41.53
CA SER A 513 13.09 -49.58 -42.89
C SER A 513 11.68 -49.93 -43.39
N PHE A 514 11.16 -51.10 -43.01
CA PHE A 514 9.76 -51.47 -43.23
C PHE A 514 8.80 -50.52 -42.51
N LEU A 515 9.01 -50.28 -41.20
CA LEU A 515 8.17 -49.40 -40.40
C LEU A 515 8.14 -47.98 -40.97
N LYS A 516 9.29 -47.45 -41.37
CA LYS A 516 9.39 -46.12 -41.99
C LYS A 516 8.54 -45.97 -43.26
N LYS A 517 8.38 -47.04 -44.05
CA LYS A 517 7.61 -47.03 -45.28
C LYS A 517 6.10 -47.22 -45.04
N TYR A 518 5.72 -48.13 -44.16
CA TYR A 518 4.33 -48.55 -43.97
C TYR A 518 3.64 -47.94 -42.75
N ASN A 519 4.37 -47.19 -41.91
CA ASN A 519 3.84 -46.44 -40.77
C ASN A 519 4.18 -44.93 -40.85
N PRO A 520 3.87 -44.23 -41.96
CA PRO A 520 4.27 -42.84 -42.14
C PRO A 520 3.62 -41.92 -41.09
N VAL A 521 4.37 -40.90 -40.67
CA VAL A 521 3.89 -39.87 -39.75
C VAL A 521 3.34 -38.69 -40.55
N THR A 522 2.09 -38.29 -40.29
CA THR A 522 1.52 -37.10 -40.92
C THR A 522 1.88 -35.83 -40.14
N PRO A 523 1.96 -34.64 -40.79
CA PRO A 523 2.27 -33.38 -40.11
C PRO A 523 1.30 -33.03 -38.96
N ASN A 524 0.02 -33.38 -39.11
CA ASN A 524 -1.00 -33.13 -38.07
C ASN A 524 -0.74 -34.02 -36.84
N GLN A 525 -0.47 -35.31 -37.04
CA GLN A 525 -0.12 -36.22 -35.93
C GLN A 525 1.17 -35.80 -35.24
N LEU A 526 2.15 -35.26 -35.98
CA LEU A 526 3.37 -34.71 -35.40
C LEU A 526 3.09 -33.50 -34.50
N SER A 527 2.15 -32.64 -34.89
CA SER A 527 1.69 -31.51 -34.07
C SER A 527 0.96 -31.98 -32.82
N ASP A 528 0.04 -32.95 -32.95
CA ASP A 528 -0.71 -33.52 -31.83
C ASP A 528 0.24 -34.17 -30.80
N PHE A 529 1.23 -34.93 -31.27
CA PHE A 529 2.27 -35.52 -30.41
C PHE A 529 3.11 -34.46 -29.69
N ARG A 530 3.52 -33.38 -30.39
CA ARG A 530 4.22 -32.26 -29.72
C ARG A 530 3.37 -31.66 -28.62
N GLN A 531 2.08 -31.43 -28.89
CA GLN A 531 1.16 -30.88 -27.89
C GLN A 531 1.00 -31.82 -26.68
N LEU A 532 0.89 -33.13 -26.90
CA LEU A 532 0.76 -34.14 -25.85
C LEU A 532 2.05 -34.41 -25.07
N VAL A 533 3.23 -34.16 -25.64
CA VAL A 533 4.50 -34.26 -24.88
C VAL A 533 4.65 -33.07 -23.91
N HIS A 534 4.14 -31.90 -24.30
CA HIS A 534 4.23 -30.67 -23.49
C HIS A 534 3.01 -30.38 -22.60
N SER A 535 1.95 -31.20 -22.63
CA SER A 535 0.77 -31.01 -21.77
C SER A 535 1.08 -31.23 -20.28
N SER A 536 0.28 -30.59 -19.40
CA SER A 536 0.44 -30.69 -17.94
C SER A 536 0.07 -32.06 -17.37
N TYR A 537 -0.69 -32.86 -18.13
CA TYR A 537 -1.10 -34.22 -17.81
C TYR A 537 -0.55 -35.20 -18.85
N ALA A 538 -0.49 -36.49 -18.50
CA ALA A 538 -0.06 -37.57 -19.39
C ALA A 538 -1.15 -38.62 -19.57
N PHE A 539 -1.24 -39.19 -20.77
CA PHE A 539 -2.10 -40.34 -21.09
C PHE A 539 -1.31 -41.65 -20.99
N CYS A 540 -2.04 -42.76 -20.97
CA CYS A 540 -1.52 -44.13 -21.03
C CYS A 540 -1.04 -44.44 -22.47
N ASP A 541 0.11 -43.87 -22.85
CA ASP A 541 0.71 -44.03 -24.18
C ASP A 541 2.25 -44.05 -24.10
N ALA A 542 2.84 -45.23 -24.34
CA ALA A 542 4.29 -45.43 -24.22
C ALA A 542 5.15 -44.53 -25.13
N PRO A 543 4.87 -44.38 -26.44
CA PRO A 543 5.59 -43.45 -27.31
C PRO A 543 5.62 -42.01 -26.77
N ILE A 544 4.48 -41.47 -26.32
CA ILE A 544 4.41 -40.11 -25.76
C ILE A 544 5.20 -40.02 -24.46
N ASN A 545 5.05 -41.00 -23.57
CA ASN A 545 5.72 -40.99 -22.28
C ASN A 545 7.24 -41.19 -22.39
N ASN A 546 7.71 -41.98 -23.37
CA ASN A 546 9.14 -42.09 -23.69
C ASN A 546 9.71 -40.74 -24.18
N LEU A 547 8.99 -40.02 -25.04
CA LEU A 547 9.40 -38.68 -25.48
C LEU A 547 9.45 -37.68 -24.32
N ARG A 548 8.55 -37.78 -23.35
CA ARG A 548 8.59 -36.98 -22.11
C ARG A 548 9.83 -37.29 -21.28
N THR A 549 10.20 -38.56 -21.13
CA THR A 549 11.44 -38.98 -20.45
C THR A 549 12.67 -38.40 -21.14
N ILE A 550 12.75 -38.51 -22.48
CA ILE A 550 13.86 -37.93 -23.28
C ILE A 550 13.92 -36.41 -23.08
N THR A 551 12.77 -35.73 -23.10
CA THR A 551 12.71 -34.27 -22.87
C THR A 551 13.27 -33.90 -21.50
N LYS A 552 12.97 -34.69 -20.46
CA LYS A 552 13.49 -34.50 -19.10
C LYS A 552 15.01 -34.71 -19.04
N GLU A 553 15.53 -35.73 -19.71
CA GLU A 553 16.98 -35.98 -19.79
C GLU A 553 17.73 -34.85 -20.51
N ILE A 554 17.17 -34.33 -21.61
CA ILE A 554 17.76 -33.19 -22.34
C ILE A 554 17.78 -31.94 -21.46
N LYS A 555 16.68 -31.66 -20.73
CA LYS A 555 16.64 -30.56 -19.75
C LYS A 555 17.75 -30.68 -18.72
N CYS A 556 18.04 -31.89 -18.24
CA CYS A 556 19.11 -32.09 -17.28
C CYS A 556 20.53 -31.95 -17.83
N LYS A 557 20.76 -32.16 -19.12
CA LYS A 557 22.05 -31.88 -19.75
C LYS A 557 22.35 -30.38 -19.89
N GLN A 558 21.34 -29.52 -19.78
CA GLN A 558 21.48 -28.06 -19.92
C GLN A 558 21.89 -27.35 -18.60
N ASN A 559 22.17 -28.08 -17.50
CA ASN A 559 22.67 -27.54 -16.22
C ASN A 559 21.87 -26.33 -15.68
N PHE A 560 20.55 -26.36 -15.77
CA PHE A 560 19.72 -25.29 -15.19
C PHE A 560 19.70 -25.39 -13.66
N SER A 561 20.43 -24.52 -12.98
CA SER A 561 20.55 -24.52 -11.52
C SER A 561 19.62 -23.52 -10.84
N ALA A 562 18.94 -23.95 -9.77
CA ALA A 562 18.06 -23.12 -8.95
C ALA A 562 18.79 -22.07 -8.10
N ILE A 563 20.13 -22.13 -8.04
CA ILE A 563 20.97 -21.26 -7.20
C ILE A 563 20.94 -19.81 -7.69
N GLY A 564 21.00 -19.59 -9.02
CA GLY A 564 21.02 -18.25 -9.61
C GLY A 564 19.81 -17.37 -9.23
N PRO A 565 18.57 -17.84 -9.46
CA PRO A 565 17.35 -17.13 -9.04
C PRO A 565 17.32 -16.90 -7.52
N THR A 566 17.73 -17.89 -6.73
CA THR A 566 17.72 -17.82 -5.26
C THR A 566 18.65 -16.71 -4.76
N ILE A 567 19.86 -16.59 -5.30
CA ILE A 567 20.81 -15.52 -4.94
C ILE A 567 20.24 -14.15 -5.32
N LEU A 568 19.65 -14.02 -6.51
CA LEU A 568 19.11 -12.74 -6.97
C LEU A 568 17.94 -12.27 -6.10
N ILE A 569 17.01 -13.17 -5.76
CA ILE A 569 15.89 -12.86 -4.85
C ILE A 569 16.41 -12.56 -3.45
N PHE A 570 17.40 -13.31 -2.95
CA PHE A 570 18.05 -13.07 -1.66
C PHE A 570 18.66 -11.65 -1.61
N SER A 571 19.43 -11.26 -2.63
CA SER A 571 20.03 -9.93 -2.72
C SER A 571 18.98 -8.82 -2.79
N GLY A 572 17.90 -9.02 -3.55
CA GLY A 572 16.77 -8.08 -3.59
C GLY A 572 16.11 -7.92 -2.21
N LEU A 573 15.82 -9.03 -1.52
CA LEU A 573 15.23 -9.01 -0.17
C LEU A 573 16.17 -8.38 0.86
N PHE A 574 17.48 -8.57 0.74
CA PHE A 574 18.49 -7.90 1.57
C PHE A 574 18.44 -6.38 1.42
N ILE A 575 18.42 -5.87 0.18
CA ILE A 575 18.30 -4.43 -0.11
C ILE A 575 16.96 -3.87 0.40
N LEU A 576 15.88 -4.64 0.21
CA LEU A 576 14.56 -4.31 0.75
C LEU A 576 14.61 -4.18 2.28
N GLY A 577 15.32 -5.09 2.97
CA GLY A 577 15.58 -5.03 4.41
C GLY A 577 16.23 -3.71 4.86
N ILE A 578 17.26 -3.26 4.15
CA ILE A 578 17.94 -1.98 4.42
C ILE A 578 16.96 -0.81 4.28
N GLY A 579 16.22 -0.76 3.18
CA GLY A 579 15.28 0.33 2.92
C GLY A 579 14.13 0.42 3.95
N ARG A 580 13.67 -0.72 4.46
CA ARG A 580 12.57 -0.79 5.46
C ARG A 580 12.92 -0.22 6.83
N THR A 581 14.20 -0.04 7.15
CA THR A 581 14.61 0.59 8.42
C THR A 581 14.13 2.03 8.54
N VAL A 582 14.02 2.75 7.43
CA VAL A 582 13.90 4.21 7.47
C VAL A 582 12.49 4.70 7.84
N PRO A 583 11.40 4.20 7.24
CA PRO A 583 10.06 4.71 7.52
C PRO A 583 9.60 4.46 8.96
N PHE A 584 10.01 3.34 9.56
CA PHE A 584 9.65 3.03 10.95
C PHE A 584 10.53 3.81 11.94
N SER A 585 11.85 3.78 11.78
CA SER A 585 12.77 4.40 12.74
C SER A 585 12.79 5.93 12.67
N LEU A 586 12.58 6.53 11.50
CA LEU A 586 12.61 7.99 11.34
C LEU A 586 11.23 8.59 11.13
N GLY A 587 10.28 7.85 10.55
CA GLY A 587 8.93 8.36 10.27
C GLY A 587 8.08 8.53 11.52
N LEU A 588 8.15 7.59 12.48
CA LEU A 588 7.40 7.69 13.73
C LEU A 588 7.87 8.86 14.60
N PRO A 589 9.19 9.07 14.83
CA PRO A 589 9.68 10.25 15.56
C PRO A 589 9.47 11.56 14.78
N LEU A 590 9.58 11.55 13.45
CA LEU A 590 9.25 12.73 12.64
C LEU A 590 7.80 13.16 12.88
N MET A 591 6.87 12.23 13.00
CA MET A 591 5.49 12.58 13.31
C MET A 591 5.32 13.05 14.75
N ASP A 592 5.97 12.39 15.70
CA ASP A 592 5.97 12.76 17.13
C ASP A 592 6.44 14.20 17.36
N ASP A 593 7.52 14.59 16.68
CA ASP A 593 8.11 15.93 16.79
C ASP A 593 7.26 17.03 16.14
N ASN A 594 6.44 16.68 15.14
CA ASN A 594 5.71 17.63 14.30
C ASN A 594 4.20 17.70 14.61
N VAL A 595 3.66 16.81 15.44
CA VAL A 595 2.25 16.80 15.84
C VAL A 595 2.11 17.34 17.28
N LYS A 596 1.11 18.19 17.54
CA LYS A 596 0.80 18.65 18.90
C LYS A 596 0.49 17.43 19.78
N LYS A 597 1.03 17.38 21.01
CA LYS A 597 0.86 16.25 21.97
C LYS A 597 -0.61 15.79 22.11
N LYS A 598 -1.58 16.72 22.12
CA LYS A 598 -3.03 16.45 22.17
C LYS A 598 -3.55 15.61 20.98
N ASN A 599 -2.95 15.76 19.81
CA ASN A 599 -3.39 15.09 18.57
C ASN A 599 -2.56 13.83 18.26
N LEU A 600 -1.42 13.64 18.93
CA LEU A 600 -0.48 12.56 18.69
C LEU A 600 -1.11 11.14 18.69
N PRO A 601 -2.02 10.78 19.63
CA PRO A 601 -2.63 9.45 19.63
C PRO A 601 -3.45 9.15 18.38
N VAL A 602 -4.13 10.16 17.81
CA VAL A 602 -4.94 10.03 16.59
C VAL A 602 -4.04 9.79 15.39
N TYR A 603 -2.95 10.53 15.28
CA TYR A 603 -1.98 10.36 14.21
C TYR A 603 -1.26 9.01 14.28
N PHE A 604 -0.91 8.54 15.48
CA PHE A 604 -0.42 7.17 15.67
C PHE A 604 -1.46 6.13 15.26
N ALA A 605 -2.74 6.30 15.65
CA ALA A 605 -3.81 5.39 15.25
C ALA A 605 -3.93 5.30 13.71
N ILE A 606 -3.85 6.43 13.00
CA ILE A 606 -3.88 6.46 11.53
C ILE A 606 -2.66 5.74 10.93
N MET A 607 -1.45 5.98 11.44
CA MET A 607 -0.25 5.29 10.96
C MET A 607 -0.31 3.78 11.21
N PHE A 608 -0.76 3.35 12.39
CA PHE A 608 -0.94 1.94 12.70
C PHE A 608 -2.00 1.31 11.79
N LEU A 609 -3.11 2.00 11.52
CA LEU A 609 -4.12 1.55 10.58
C LEU A 609 -3.54 1.33 9.18
N ILE A 610 -2.77 2.30 8.66
CA ILE A 610 -2.09 2.19 7.36
C ILE A 610 -1.16 0.97 7.32
N ARG A 611 -0.39 0.75 8.40
CA ARG A 611 0.54 -0.38 8.51
C ARG A 611 -0.18 -1.73 8.55
N VAL A 612 -1.40 -1.78 9.10
CA VAL A 612 -2.22 -3.00 9.13
C VAL A 612 -2.97 -3.23 7.82
N LEU A 613 -3.39 -2.17 7.12
CA LEU A 613 -4.05 -2.26 5.81
C LEU A 613 -3.09 -2.68 4.69
N GLY A 614 -1.80 -2.36 4.80
CA GLY A 614 -0.76 -2.75 3.82
C GLY A 614 -0.75 -4.26 3.51
N PRO A 615 -0.65 -5.15 4.53
CA PRO A 615 -0.80 -6.59 4.35
C PRO A 615 -2.10 -6.99 3.64
N SER A 616 -3.26 -6.41 3.98
CA SER A 616 -4.54 -6.75 3.34
C SER A 616 -4.50 -6.52 1.83
N LEU A 617 -3.92 -5.40 1.38
CA LEU A 617 -3.74 -5.12 -0.04
C LEU A 617 -2.68 -6.00 -0.68
N ALA A 618 -1.60 -6.34 0.03
CA ALA A 618 -0.61 -7.29 -0.49
C ALA A 618 -1.25 -8.66 -0.78
N PHE A 619 -2.08 -9.18 0.13
CA PHE A 619 -2.83 -10.42 -0.05
C PHE A 619 -3.90 -10.32 -1.14
N ALA A 620 -4.60 -9.19 -1.26
CA ALA A 620 -5.56 -8.97 -2.33
C ALA A 620 -4.87 -8.92 -3.71
N LEU A 621 -3.75 -8.20 -3.81
CA LEU A 621 -2.93 -8.13 -5.02
C LEU A 621 -2.36 -9.51 -5.38
N GLY A 622 -1.79 -10.22 -4.41
CA GLY A 622 -1.30 -11.60 -4.58
C GLY A 622 -2.40 -12.55 -5.04
N SER A 623 -3.59 -12.47 -4.43
CA SER A 623 -4.76 -13.24 -4.87
C SER A 623 -5.12 -12.96 -6.33
N LYS A 624 -5.22 -11.68 -6.73
CA LYS A 624 -5.62 -11.35 -8.10
C LYS A 624 -4.58 -11.79 -9.13
N LEU A 625 -3.29 -11.57 -8.85
CA LEU A 625 -2.21 -11.89 -9.78
C LEU A 625 -1.96 -13.40 -9.88
N ASN A 626 -2.20 -14.16 -8.82
CA ASN A 626 -2.04 -15.62 -8.82
C ASN A 626 -3.13 -16.38 -9.57
N GLN A 627 -4.23 -15.71 -9.98
CA GLN A 627 -5.22 -16.27 -10.90
C GLN A 627 -4.70 -16.39 -12.34
N TYR A 628 -3.68 -15.61 -12.69
CA TYR A 628 -3.06 -15.64 -14.01
C TYR A 628 -1.79 -16.48 -13.98
N TYR A 629 -1.58 -17.25 -15.04
CA TYR A 629 -0.36 -18.03 -15.20
C TYR A 629 0.86 -17.11 -15.34
N TYR A 630 2.01 -17.56 -14.86
CA TYR A 630 3.21 -16.73 -14.82
C TYR A 630 3.80 -16.41 -16.22
N GLN A 631 3.59 -17.29 -17.20
CA GLN A 631 3.85 -17.05 -18.62
C GLN A 631 2.59 -16.60 -19.35
N SER A 632 2.76 -15.98 -20.54
CA SER A 632 1.63 -15.55 -21.36
C SER A 632 0.87 -16.71 -22.00
N GLU A 633 1.56 -17.81 -22.32
CA GLU A 633 0.97 -19.03 -22.87
C GLU A 633 0.72 -20.03 -21.74
N ILE A 634 -0.51 -20.55 -21.65
CA ILE A 634 -0.90 -21.54 -20.65
C ILE A 634 -0.71 -22.94 -21.28
N PRO A 635 0.02 -23.87 -20.62
CA PRO A 635 0.11 -25.24 -21.09
C PRO A 635 -1.27 -25.87 -21.27
N PRO A 636 -1.47 -26.68 -22.32
CA PRO A 636 -2.79 -27.24 -22.62
C PRO A 636 -3.29 -28.11 -21.46
N GLY A 637 -4.52 -27.82 -21.03
CA GLY A 637 -5.26 -28.44 -19.95
C GLY A 637 -4.74 -28.22 -18.53
N MET A 638 -3.90 -27.19 -18.33
CA MET A 638 -3.52 -26.70 -17.02
C MET A 638 -4.56 -25.71 -16.48
N GLY A 639 -5.12 -25.99 -15.30
CA GLY A 639 -6.09 -25.14 -14.61
C GLY A 639 -5.54 -24.52 -13.33
N VAL A 640 -6.25 -23.54 -12.76
CA VAL A 640 -5.80 -22.82 -11.54
C VAL A 640 -5.77 -23.71 -10.28
N ARG A 641 -6.52 -24.83 -10.29
CA ARG A 641 -6.52 -25.85 -9.22
C ARG A 641 -5.41 -26.89 -9.37
N ASP A 642 -4.66 -26.87 -10.47
CA ASP A 642 -3.59 -27.81 -10.72
C ASP A 642 -2.45 -27.59 -9.69
N PRO A 643 -1.93 -28.64 -9.03
CA PRO A 643 -0.83 -28.52 -8.07
C PRO A 643 0.46 -27.96 -8.69
N MET A 644 0.61 -28.00 -10.01
CA MET A 644 1.73 -27.39 -10.76
C MET A 644 1.44 -25.96 -11.23
N TRP A 645 0.26 -25.40 -10.90
CA TRP A 645 -0.06 -24.02 -11.23
C TRP A 645 0.91 -23.06 -10.52
N ILE A 646 1.51 -22.17 -11.31
CA ILE A 646 2.38 -21.10 -10.84
C ILE A 646 1.72 -19.77 -11.21
N GLY A 647 1.30 -19.04 -10.17
CA GLY A 647 0.72 -17.70 -10.32
C GLY A 647 1.74 -16.66 -10.78
N ARG A 648 1.27 -15.57 -11.39
CA ARG A 648 2.10 -14.47 -11.92
C ARG A 648 2.68 -13.56 -10.83
N TRP A 649 3.53 -14.15 -9.99
CA TRP A 649 4.07 -13.55 -8.78
C TRP A 649 5.01 -12.35 -9.03
N TRP A 650 5.74 -12.32 -10.15
CA TRP A 650 6.72 -11.25 -10.44
C TRP A 650 6.05 -9.90 -10.72
N LEU A 651 4.81 -9.90 -11.21
CA LEU A 651 4.13 -8.70 -11.68
C LEU A 651 3.80 -7.73 -10.53
N GLY A 652 3.43 -8.24 -9.35
CA GLY A 652 3.12 -7.34 -8.24
C GLY A 652 4.36 -6.64 -7.69
N PHE A 653 5.54 -7.28 -7.75
CA PHE A 653 6.80 -6.62 -7.42
C PHE A 653 7.09 -5.45 -8.38
N VAL A 654 6.78 -5.58 -9.68
CA VAL A 654 6.90 -4.48 -10.64
C VAL A 654 5.93 -3.34 -10.31
N ILE A 655 4.65 -3.65 -10.07
CA ILE A 655 3.62 -2.65 -9.73
C ILE A 655 4.02 -1.87 -8.47
N ILE A 656 4.41 -2.58 -7.41
CA ILE A 656 4.80 -1.99 -6.13
C ILE A 656 6.08 -1.16 -6.30
N GLY A 657 7.08 -1.67 -7.04
CA GLY A 657 8.33 -0.96 -7.29
C GLY A 657 8.13 0.39 -7.97
N ILE A 658 7.35 0.42 -9.05
CA ILE A 658 7.03 1.66 -9.79
C ILE A 658 6.19 2.62 -8.92
N ALA A 659 5.17 2.10 -8.22
CA ALA A 659 4.31 2.89 -7.35
C ALA A 659 5.09 3.56 -6.20
N LEU A 660 6.18 2.94 -5.75
CA LEU A 660 7.01 3.49 -4.67
C LEU A 660 8.07 4.48 -5.18
N LEU A 661 8.64 4.29 -6.37
CA LEU A 661 9.75 5.12 -6.89
C LEU A 661 9.37 6.60 -7.04
N ILE A 662 8.23 6.90 -7.67
CA ILE A 662 7.81 8.28 -7.97
C ILE A 662 7.65 9.12 -6.68
N PRO A 663 6.83 8.72 -5.69
CA PRO A 663 6.68 9.51 -4.47
C PRO A 663 7.95 9.53 -3.62
N SER A 664 8.79 8.50 -3.69
CA SER A 664 10.09 8.46 -3.01
C SER A 664 11.08 9.49 -3.57
N ILE A 665 11.13 9.65 -4.90
CA ILE A 665 11.95 10.67 -5.57
C ILE A 665 11.50 12.08 -5.16
N VAL A 666 10.18 12.32 -5.15
CA VAL A 666 9.62 13.60 -4.70
C VAL A 666 10.02 13.90 -3.25
N MET A 667 9.99 12.88 -2.38
CA MET A 667 10.40 13.02 -0.98
C MET A 667 11.92 13.18 -0.81
N PHE A 668 12.73 12.58 -1.68
CA PHE A 668 14.19 12.69 -1.65
C PHE A 668 14.70 14.08 -2.06
N PHE A 669 14.08 14.68 -3.09
CA PHE A 669 14.41 16.04 -3.54
C PHE A 669 13.72 17.14 -2.74
N PHE A 670 13.10 16.80 -1.61
CA PHE A 670 12.39 17.76 -0.79
C PHE A 670 13.32 18.91 -0.35
N PRO A 671 12.94 20.19 -0.59
CA PRO A 671 13.83 21.33 -0.43
C PRO A 671 14.29 21.47 1.02
N HIS A 672 15.57 21.74 1.15
CA HIS A 672 16.26 21.87 2.41
C HIS A 672 16.28 23.35 2.81
N SER A 673 15.62 23.71 3.91
CA SER A 673 15.90 24.99 4.57
C SER A 673 17.28 24.87 5.20
N LYS A 674 18.30 25.35 4.50
CA LYS A 674 19.71 25.13 4.86
C LYS A 674 20.29 26.23 5.76
N ASN A 675 19.60 27.36 5.94
CA ASN A 675 20.16 28.47 6.68
C ASN A 675 19.30 28.79 7.92
N GLU A 676 19.84 28.52 9.10
CA GLU A 676 19.45 29.25 10.32
C GLU A 676 20.04 30.66 10.33
N SER A 677 21.03 30.95 9.49
CA SER A 677 21.82 32.19 9.47
C SER A 677 21.45 33.19 8.37
N ASP A 678 20.38 32.94 7.60
CA ASP A 678 19.94 33.82 6.49
C ASP A 678 18.53 34.39 6.73
N ASP A 679 17.95 34.12 7.90
CA ASP A 679 16.95 34.99 8.48
C ASP A 679 17.73 36.07 9.26
N GLY A 680 17.62 37.33 8.84
CA GLY A 680 18.35 38.49 9.38
C GLY A 680 18.09 38.84 10.85
N ASN A 681 17.74 37.87 11.69
CA ASN A 681 17.45 38.01 13.11
C ASN A 681 18.71 37.99 13.99
N GLU A 682 19.84 37.39 13.56
CA GLU A 682 21.06 37.34 14.39
C GLU A 682 21.75 38.71 14.51
N MET A 683 21.68 39.54 13.45
CA MET A 683 22.21 40.91 13.47
C MET A 683 21.29 41.91 14.21
N GLU A 684 20.04 41.53 14.47
CA GLU A 684 19.07 42.33 15.23
C GLU A 684 19.13 42.02 16.74
N LEU A 685 19.48 40.78 17.11
CA LEU A 685 19.73 40.37 18.51
C LEU A 685 20.96 41.04 19.12
N GLU A 686 22.01 41.31 18.33
CA GLU A 686 23.19 42.06 18.82
C GLU A 686 22.89 43.55 19.05
N LYS A 687 21.96 44.14 18.27
CA LYS A 687 21.55 45.55 18.41
C LYS A 687 20.52 45.79 19.51
N LEU A 688 19.74 44.77 19.87
CA LEU A 688 18.73 44.84 20.94
C LEU A 688 19.30 44.55 22.34
N ASN A 689 20.49 43.96 22.44
CA ASN A 689 21.15 43.63 23.72
C ASN A 689 21.75 44.84 24.48
N ILE A 690 21.52 46.08 24.04
CA ILE A 690 21.99 47.29 24.73
C ILE A 690 21.02 47.76 25.84
N LYS A 691 19.81 47.18 25.96
CA LYS A 691 18.87 47.56 27.03
C LYS A 691 18.36 46.31 27.74
N GLY A 692 19.05 45.96 28.82
CA GLY A 692 18.78 44.78 29.63
C GLY A 692 17.34 44.71 30.13
N GLU A 693 16.54 43.86 29.51
CA GLU A 693 15.35 43.25 30.10
C GLU A 693 15.19 41.85 29.47
N THR A 694 15.42 40.82 30.27
CA THR A 694 15.26 39.40 29.88
C THR A 694 13.79 38.99 29.96
N LYS A 695 13.07 39.04 28.83
CA LYS A 695 11.79 38.32 28.67
C LYS A 695 12.02 37.03 27.87
N LYS A 696 11.73 35.88 28.50
CA LYS A 696 11.68 34.57 27.83
C LYS A 696 10.56 34.59 26.78
N ILE A 697 10.93 34.45 25.51
CA ILE A 697 10.02 34.32 24.37
C ILE A 697 9.72 32.83 24.18
N GLU A 698 8.45 32.45 24.19
CA GLU A 698 8.01 31.09 23.86
C GLU A 698 8.25 30.75 22.38
N ASN A 699 8.84 29.58 22.13
CA ASN A 699 9.19 29.10 20.80
C ASN A 699 7.96 28.61 20.01
N LYS A 700 7.77 29.18 18.80
CA LYS A 700 6.74 28.81 17.80
C LYS A 700 6.92 27.37 17.28
N PRO A 701 5.85 26.71 16.78
CA PRO A 701 5.98 25.41 16.10
C PRO A 701 6.66 25.58 14.73
N LYS A 702 7.94 25.20 14.64
CA LYS A 702 8.65 24.97 13.37
C LYS A 702 8.45 23.51 12.94
N LEU A 703 8.40 23.23 11.64
CA LEU A 703 8.47 21.85 11.13
C LEU A 703 9.90 21.35 11.38
N HIS A 704 10.08 20.52 12.40
CA HIS A 704 11.35 19.96 12.78
C HIS A 704 11.67 18.77 11.86
N LEU A 705 12.45 19.04 10.80
CA LEU A 705 13.03 18.01 9.92
C LEU A 705 14.24 17.31 10.58
N PHE A 706 14.68 17.84 11.72
CA PHE A 706 15.77 17.40 12.58
C PHE A 706 15.21 17.20 14.00
N ASP A 707 15.89 16.42 14.83
CA ASP A 707 15.43 16.13 16.19
C ASP A 707 15.21 17.40 17.03
N LYS A 708 14.04 17.49 17.68
CA LYS A 708 13.65 18.62 18.52
C LYS A 708 14.37 18.62 19.87
N HIS A 709 14.92 17.49 20.28
CA HIS A 709 15.61 17.32 21.56
C HIS A 709 17.13 17.58 21.49
N LEU A 710 17.65 17.96 20.33
CA LEU A 710 19.05 18.37 20.15
C LEU A 710 19.17 19.89 20.34
N ASN A 711 19.66 20.32 21.51
CA ASN A 711 20.10 21.70 21.74
C ASN A 711 21.37 21.98 20.91
N LYS A 712 21.44 23.12 20.22
CA LYS A 712 22.64 23.54 19.46
C LYS A 712 23.78 24.07 20.35
N GLU A 713 23.51 24.37 21.61
CA GLU A 713 24.49 24.86 22.59
C GLU A 713 25.04 23.77 23.52
N GLU A 714 24.45 22.57 23.52
CA GLU A 714 25.08 21.38 24.10
C GLU A 714 25.64 20.56 22.95
N GLN A 715 26.92 20.79 22.63
CA GLN A 715 27.70 19.86 21.83
C GLN A 715 27.68 18.49 22.54
N GLY A 716 26.69 17.67 22.20
CA GLY A 716 26.74 16.24 22.44
C GLY A 716 28.02 15.70 21.80
N PRO A 717 28.60 14.66 22.40
CA PRO A 717 30.03 14.44 22.41
C PRO A 717 30.70 14.45 21.03
N GLU A 718 31.85 15.11 20.93
CA GLU A 718 32.54 15.41 19.67
C GLU A 718 33.19 14.16 19.04
N SER A 719 33.42 13.08 19.81
CA SER A 719 34.07 11.84 19.35
C SER A 719 33.09 10.69 19.06
N ILE A 720 33.38 9.86 18.05
CA ILE A 720 32.67 8.59 17.76
C ILE A 720 32.63 7.69 19.00
N LYS A 721 33.68 7.74 19.83
CA LYS A 721 33.82 6.90 21.03
C LYS A 721 32.80 7.28 22.11
N GLU A 722 32.64 8.57 22.37
CA GLU A 722 31.68 9.07 23.35
C GLU A 722 30.22 8.87 22.89
N LYS A 723 29.95 8.90 21.58
CA LYS A 723 28.65 8.54 21.00
C LYS A 723 28.31 7.06 21.20
N ILE A 724 29.32 6.18 21.13
CA ILE A 724 29.18 4.75 21.45
C ILE A 724 28.95 4.58 22.96
N ASP A 725 29.64 5.35 23.80
CA ASP A 725 29.47 5.29 25.25
C ASP A 725 28.08 5.76 25.70
N ASP A 726 27.54 6.83 25.10
CA ASP A 726 26.19 7.33 25.37
C ASP A 726 25.11 6.32 24.89
N PHE A 727 25.30 5.73 23.70
CA PHE A 727 24.46 4.62 23.22
C PHE A 727 24.50 3.40 24.15
N LYS A 728 25.70 3.04 24.63
CA LYS A 728 25.90 1.95 25.60
C LYS A 728 25.19 2.24 26.91
N GLN A 729 25.26 3.48 27.40
CA GLN A 729 24.58 3.91 28.61
C GLN A 729 23.06 3.86 28.46
N ALA A 730 22.50 4.30 27.32
CA ALA A 730 21.07 4.21 27.02
C ALA A 730 20.57 2.76 26.97
N ILE A 731 21.34 1.85 26.35
CA ILE A 731 21.05 0.41 26.34
C ILE A 731 21.07 -0.16 27.77
N LEU A 732 22.10 0.15 28.56
CA LEU A 732 22.22 -0.30 29.95
C LEU A 732 21.05 0.19 30.80
N THR A 733 20.54 1.40 30.56
CA THR A 733 19.33 1.92 31.20
C THR A 733 18.09 1.12 30.79
N CYS A 734 17.93 0.79 29.50
CA CYS A 734 16.83 -0.07 29.03
C CYS A 734 16.87 -1.47 29.68
N PHE A 735 18.07 -2.05 29.86
CA PHE A 735 18.26 -3.32 30.55
C PHE A 735 17.99 -3.27 32.06
N LYS A 736 17.86 -2.09 32.66
CA LYS A 736 17.47 -1.95 34.07
C LYS A 736 15.95 -1.86 34.25
N MET A 737 15.19 -1.74 33.16
CA MET A 737 13.73 -1.59 33.20
C MET A 737 13.05 -2.97 33.08
N PRO A 738 12.51 -3.53 34.19
CA PRO A 738 12.01 -4.90 34.19
C PRO A 738 10.78 -5.08 33.29
N VAL A 739 9.85 -4.11 33.28
CA VAL A 739 8.66 -4.15 32.42
C VAL A 739 9.06 -4.19 30.94
N PHE A 740 10.03 -3.36 30.54
CA PHE A 740 10.50 -3.29 29.15
C PHE A 740 11.16 -4.60 28.70
N ILE A 741 12.05 -5.17 29.51
CA ILE A 741 12.72 -6.43 29.19
C ILE A 741 11.72 -7.59 29.13
N SER A 742 10.86 -7.71 30.14
CA SER A 742 9.83 -8.76 30.14
C SER A 742 8.94 -8.66 28.91
N ALA A 743 8.44 -7.46 28.58
CA ALA A 743 7.63 -7.24 27.39
C ALA A 743 8.41 -7.54 26.09
N THR A 744 9.68 -7.17 26.02
CA THR A 744 10.54 -7.44 24.86
C THR A 744 10.79 -8.94 24.66
N LEU A 745 11.00 -9.68 25.75
CA LEU A 745 11.15 -11.13 25.72
C LEU A 745 9.87 -11.81 25.19
N GLY A 746 8.70 -11.42 25.70
CA GLY A 746 7.40 -11.93 25.22
C GLY A 746 7.17 -11.63 23.75
N ARG A 747 7.49 -10.40 23.32
CA ARG A 747 7.46 -10.04 21.89
C ARG A 747 8.39 -10.87 21.04
N CYS A 748 9.59 -11.23 21.52
CA CYS A 748 10.48 -12.12 20.78
C CYS A 748 9.86 -13.51 20.59
N ILE A 749 9.30 -14.08 21.65
CA ILE A 749 8.66 -15.40 21.62
C ILE A 749 7.44 -15.38 20.68
N ASP A 750 6.60 -14.36 20.79
CA ASP A 750 5.41 -14.17 19.96
C ASP A 750 5.73 -14.02 18.47
N VAL A 751 6.70 -13.14 18.16
CA VAL A 751 7.10 -12.90 16.78
C VAL A 751 7.79 -14.12 16.19
N PHE A 752 8.55 -14.87 16.99
CA PHE A 752 9.18 -16.12 16.55
C PHE A 752 8.12 -17.18 16.19
N ALA A 753 7.07 -17.31 17.00
CA ALA A 753 5.95 -18.19 16.69
C ALA A 753 5.20 -17.74 15.44
N PHE A 754 4.84 -16.46 15.38
CA PHE A 754 3.96 -15.91 14.35
C PHE A 754 4.61 -15.79 12.97
N LYS A 755 5.85 -15.28 12.88
CA LYS A 755 6.45 -14.88 11.61
C LYS A 755 6.55 -16.04 10.61
N GLY A 756 7.22 -17.13 10.97
CA GLY A 756 7.41 -18.28 10.09
C GLY A 756 6.14 -19.10 9.89
N PHE A 757 5.31 -19.26 10.93
CA PHE A 757 3.98 -19.87 10.81
C PHE A 757 3.12 -19.14 9.77
N PHE A 758 3.09 -17.81 9.82
CA PHE A 758 2.33 -16.99 8.90
C PHE A 758 2.88 -17.03 7.47
N ILE A 759 4.21 -17.10 7.29
CA ILE A 759 4.84 -17.20 5.97
C ILE A 759 4.39 -18.47 5.23
N PHE A 760 4.38 -19.60 5.92
CA PHE A 760 4.03 -20.89 5.32
C PHE A 760 2.56 -21.28 5.46
N MET A 761 1.73 -20.39 6.02
CA MET A 761 0.29 -20.62 6.16
C MET A 761 -0.38 -20.92 4.81
N ASN A 762 -0.02 -20.16 3.77
CA ASN A 762 -0.52 -20.37 2.41
C ASN A 762 -0.23 -21.78 1.89
N LYS A 763 0.96 -22.29 2.19
CA LYS A 763 1.41 -23.64 1.80
C LYS A 763 0.65 -24.71 2.57
N TYR A 764 0.53 -24.56 3.89
CA TYR A 764 -0.22 -25.47 4.74
C TYR A 764 -1.67 -25.62 4.27
N LEU A 765 -2.36 -24.50 4.01
CA LEU A 765 -3.76 -24.49 3.58
C LEU A 765 -3.98 -25.17 2.22
N GLU A 766 -3.06 -24.98 1.27
CA GLU A 766 -3.11 -25.67 0.00
C GLU A 766 -2.90 -27.18 0.16
N ILE A 767 -1.92 -27.61 0.98
CA ILE A 767 -1.63 -29.04 1.20
C ILE A 767 -2.79 -29.74 1.92
N GLN A 768 -3.33 -29.13 2.98
CA GLN A 768 -4.36 -29.75 3.82
C GLN A 768 -5.76 -29.73 3.18
N TYR A 769 -6.13 -28.63 2.53
CA TYR A 769 -7.50 -28.44 2.04
C TYR A 769 -7.62 -28.44 0.52
N ASP A 770 -6.52 -28.61 -0.22
CA ASP A 770 -6.50 -28.69 -1.70
C ASP A 770 -7.16 -27.49 -2.37
N ILE A 771 -6.92 -26.31 -1.78
CA ILE A 771 -7.38 -25.03 -2.30
C ILE A 771 -6.27 -24.31 -3.07
N PRO A 772 -6.58 -23.73 -4.24
CA PRO A 772 -5.59 -23.01 -5.04
C PRO A 772 -5.06 -21.77 -4.31
N GLN A 773 -3.79 -21.44 -4.53
CA GLN A 773 -3.05 -20.35 -3.87
C GLN A 773 -3.76 -18.98 -3.88
N TYR A 774 -4.50 -18.65 -4.94
CA TYR A 774 -5.23 -17.38 -5.00
C TYR A 774 -6.41 -17.31 -4.02
N LEU A 775 -7.09 -18.43 -3.76
CA LEU A 775 -8.19 -18.51 -2.79
C LEU A 775 -7.64 -18.44 -1.37
N THR A 776 -6.52 -19.12 -1.12
CA THR A 776 -5.83 -19.07 0.17
C THR A 776 -5.43 -17.63 0.51
N ASN A 777 -4.78 -16.94 -0.42
CA ASN A 777 -4.43 -15.53 -0.26
C ASN A 777 -5.66 -14.64 -0.02
N ARG A 778 -6.77 -14.90 -0.71
CA ARG A 778 -8.04 -14.16 -0.54
C ARG A 778 -8.61 -14.34 0.87
N TYR A 779 -8.68 -15.57 1.36
CA TYR A 779 -9.26 -15.86 2.67
C TYR A 779 -8.38 -15.36 3.82
N ILE A 780 -7.05 -15.52 3.74
CA ILE A 780 -6.13 -14.94 4.73
C ILE A 780 -6.28 -13.41 4.75
N GLY A 781 -6.27 -12.77 3.58
CA GLY A 781 -6.39 -11.31 3.47
C GLY A 781 -7.69 -10.74 4.02
N ILE A 782 -8.83 -11.38 3.72
CA ILE A 782 -10.16 -10.91 4.12
C ILE A 782 -10.50 -11.29 5.57
N ILE A 783 -10.16 -12.50 6.00
CA ILE A 783 -10.65 -13.03 7.29
C ILE A 783 -9.65 -12.69 8.40
N PHE A 784 -8.39 -13.11 8.24
CA PHE A 784 -7.39 -12.93 9.29
C PHE A 784 -6.89 -11.48 9.39
N VAL A 785 -6.46 -10.89 8.27
CA VAL A 785 -5.83 -9.56 8.31
C VAL A 785 -6.85 -8.47 8.66
N VAL A 786 -8.06 -8.51 8.09
CA VAL A 786 -9.12 -7.55 8.47
C VAL A 786 -9.59 -7.79 9.90
N GLY A 787 -9.74 -9.06 10.33
CA GLY A 787 -10.07 -9.39 11.71
C GLY A 787 -9.06 -8.77 12.70
N PHE A 788 -7.77 -8.91 12.40
CA PHE A 788 -6.68 -8.28 13.16
C PHE A 788 -6.75 -6.75 13.14
N ALA A 789 -7.07 -6.14 11.99
CA ALA A 789 -7.24 -4.70 11.87
C ALA A 789 -8.39 -4.16 12.75
N VAL A 790 -9.56 -4.79 12.66
CA VAL A 790 -10.73 -4.44 13.48
C VAL A 790 -10.42 -4.63 14.96
N GLY A 791 -9.74 -5.73 15.31
CA GLY A 791 -9.26 -5.99 16.67
C GLY A 791 -8.34 -4.88 17.18
N ALA A 792 -7.37 -4.43 16.38
CA ALA A 792 -6.45 -3.35 16.78
C ALA A 792 -7.17 -2.02 17.04
N ILE A 793 -8.13 -1.66 16.17
CA ILE A 793 -8.95 -0.45 16.34
C ILE A 793 -9.77 -0.55 17.62
N LEU A 794 -10.51 -1.65 17.82
CA LEU A 794 -11.33 -1.83 19.02
C LEU A 794 -10.48 -1.94 20.29
N GLY A 795 -9.27 -2.51 20.22
CA GLY A 795 -8.33 -2.56 21.33
C GLY A 795 -7.96 -1.16 21.83
N SER A 796 -7.81 -0.20 20.92
CA SER A 796 -7.59 1.21 21.28
C SER A 796 -8.81 1.86 21.97
N VAL A 797 -10.02 1.49 21.55
CA VAL A 797 -11.28 1.96 22.16
C VAL A 797 -11.46 1.35 23.56
N VAL A 798 -11.19 0.06 23.72
CA VAL A 798 -11.26 -0.65 25.00
C VAL A 798 -10.27 -0.06 26.01
N MET A 799 -9.06 0.31 25.59
CA MET A 799 -8.10 1.03 26.43
C MET A 799 -8.67 2.35 26.96
N LYS A 800 -9.31 3.14 26.09
CA LYS A 800 -9.87 4.46 26.43
C LYS A 800 -11.09 4.35 27.34
N LEU A 801 -12.07 3.52 26.97
CA LEU A 801 -13.31 3.37 27.73
C LEU A 801 -13.10 2.61 29.04
N GLY A 802 -12.24 1.59 29.02
CA GLY A 802 -11.96 0.75 30.18
C GLY A 802 -10.96 1.33 31.17
N LYS A 803 -10.37 2.50 30.89
CA LYS A 803 -9.28 3.13 31.67
C LYS A 803 -8.24 2.09 32.11
N LEU A 804 -7.76 1.32 31.12
CA LEU A 804 -6.86 0.20 31.37
C LEU A 804 -5.45 0.74 31.65
N GLU A 805 -5.05 0.73 32.92
CA GLU A 805 -3.71 1.15 33.36
C GLU A 805 -2.91 -0.01 33.94
N GLY A 806 -1.58 0.07 33.77
CA GLY A 806 -0.60 -0.87 34.32
C GLY A 806 -1.03 -2.33 34.23
N ARG A 807 -1.36 -2.91 35.39
CA ARG A 807 -1.78 -4.32 35.54
C ARG A 807 -3.07 -4.68 34.80
N LYS A 808 -4.05 -3.77 34.72
CA LYS A 808 -5.31 -4.04 34.00
C LYS A 808 -5.04 -4.20 32.51
N ALA A 809 -4.17 -3.35 31.95
CA ALA A 809 -3.73 -3.45 30.56
C ALA A 809 -2.91 -4.72 30.32
N ALA A 810 -1.98 -5.07 31.22
CA ALA A 810 -1.19 -6.30 31.12
C ALA A 810 -2.06 -7.56 31.19
N ALA A 811 -3.05 -7.60 32.09
CA ALA A 811 -4.01 -8.69 32.19
C ALA A 811 -4.83 -8.83 30.90
N TRP A 812 -5.30 -7.72 30.32
CA TRP A 812 -6.05 -7.73 29.07
C TRP A 812 -5.24 -8.32 27.91
N VAL A 813 -3.96 -7.94 27.79
CA VAL A 813 -3.04 -8.51 26.78
C VAL A 813 -2.91 -10.02 26.99
N GLY A 814 -2.64 -10.47 28.22
CA GLY A 814 -2.50 -11.88 28.55
C GLY A 814 -3.78 -12.69 28.24
N THR A 815 -4.96 -12.15 28.56
CA THR A 815 -6.25 -12.79 28.24
C THR A 815 -6.46 -12.92 26.73
N CYS A 816 -6.22 -11.86 25.96
CA CYS A 816 -6.31 -11.90 24.50
C CYS A 816 -5.33 -12.93 23.91
N SER A 817 -4.09 -12.95 24.44
CA SER A 817 -3.06 -13.91 24.03
C SER A 817 -3.46 -15.36 24.31
N ALA A 818 -4.05 -15.63 25.47
CA ALA A 818 -4.52 -16.95 25.88
C ALA A 818 -5.67 -17.44 24.98
N ILE A 819 -6.66 -16.59 24.69
CA ILE A 819 -7.77 -16.94 23.79
C ILE A 819 -7.24 -17.29 22.39
N ALA A 820 -6.33 -16.47 21.85
CA ALA A 820 -5.71 -16.74 20.55
C ALA A 820 -4.89 -18.04 20.53
N ALA A 821 -4.20 -18.37 21.63
CA ALA A 821 -3.49 -19.63 21.78
C ALA A 821 -4.45 -20.84 21.80
N CYS A 822 -5.53 -20.78 22.58
CA CYS A 822 -6.56 -21.83 22.63
C CYS A 822 -7.17 -22.12 21.26
N LEU A 823 -7.54 -21.08 20.50
CA LEU A 823 -8.08 -21.22 19.14
C LEU A 823 -7.08 -21.89 18.18
N THR A 824 -5.77 -21.67 18.38
CA THR A 824 -4.77 -22.34 17.55
C THR A 824 -4.63 -23.83 17.90
N PHE A 825 -4.74 -24.20 19.18
CA PHE A 825 -4.82 -25.61 19.57
C PHE A 825 -6.05 -26.29 18.99
N MET A 826 -7.20 -25.62 18.95
CA MET A 826 -8.40 -26.17 18.31
C MET A 826 -8.17 -26.50 16.83
N ASN A 827 -7.32 -25.74 16.13
CA ASN A 827 -6.97 -26.00 14.74
C ASN A 827 -6.14 -27.28 14.51
N THR A 828 -5.59 -27.90 15.56
CA THR A 828 -4.94 -29.22 15.45
C THR A 828 -5.93 -30.31 15.03
N MET A 829 -7.21 -30.14 15.40
CA MET A 829 -8.29 -31.10 15.13
C MET A 829 -8.98 -30.83 13.78
N THR A 830 -8.87 -29.61 13.25
CA THR A 830 -9.46 -29.23 11.96
C THR A 830 -8.51 -29.57 10.81
N GLY A 831 -8.75 -30.68 10.11
CA GLY A 831 -8.07 -30.94 8.84
C GLY A 831 -8.93 -31.73 7.88
N CYS A 832 -8.36 -32.09 6.73
CA CYS A 832 -9.09 -32.69 5.64
C CYS A 832 -8.26 -33.77 4.95
N GLU A 833 -8.92 -34.88 4.59
CA GLU A 833 -8.35 -35.88 3.68
C GLU A 833 -8.59 -35.43 2.23
N SER A 834 -7.73 -34.53 1.77
CA SER A 834 -7.69 -34.13 0.37
C SER A 834 -7.23 -35.26 -0.55
N VAL A 835 -7.37 -35.07 -1.87
CA VAL A 835 -6.88 -36.03 -2.87
C VAL A 835 -5.39 -36.27 -2.74
N ILE A 836 -4.64 -35.20 -2.45
CA ILE A 836 -3.20 -35.26 -2.24
C ILE A 836 -2.87 -36.06 -0.97
N THR A 837 -3.65 -35.88 0.11
CA THR A 837 -3.52 -36.69 1.33
C THR A 837 -3.74 -38.17 1.03
N LYS A 838 -4.84 -38.53 0.37
CA LYS A 838 -5.15 -39.92 0.03
C LYS A 838 -4.09 -40.56 -0.87
N LEU A 839 -3.56 -39.82 -1.85
CA LEU A 839 -2.45 -40.28 -2.69
C LEU A 839 -1.13 -40.43 -1.91
N SER A 840 -0.84 -39.53 -0.98
CA SER A 840 0.34 -39.60 -0.11
C SER A 840 0.32 -40.84 0.79
N GLU A 841 -0.85 -41.19 1.31
CA GLU A 841 -1.05 -42.38 2.14
C GLU A 841 -0.96 -43.67 1.33
N ALA A 842 -1.67 -43.74 0.19
CA ALA A 842 -1.59 -44.86 -0.73
C ALA A 842 -0.16 -45.09 -1.23
N GLY A 843 0.54 -44.00 -1.58
CA GLY A 843 1.94 -44.04 -1.98
C GLY A 843 2.85 -44.51 -0.85
N SER A 844 2.62 -44.09 0.40
CA SER A 844 3.44 -44.49 1.54
C SER A 844 3.43 -46.00 1.81
N LEU A 845 2.36 -46.71 1.46
CA LEU A 845 2.27 -48.16 1.59
C LEU A 845 3.09 -48.90 0.53
N ASN A 846 3.21 -48.31 -0.66
CA ASN A 846 3.82 -48.92 -1.85
C ASN A 846 5.14 -48.25 -2.26
N ASN A 847 5.85 -47.59 -1.34
CA ASN A 847 7.09 -46.83 -1.63
C ASN A 847 6.95 -45.83 -2.80
N PHE A 848 5.78 -45.20 -2.91
CA PHE A 848 5.39 -44.26 -3.97
C PHE A 848 5.45 -44.83 -5.39
N ASN A 849 5.36 -46.16 -5.52
CA ASN A 849 5.15 -46.79 -6.79
C ASN A 849 3.65 -46.92 -7.08
N PHE A 850 3.18 -46.22 -8.12
CA PHE A 850 1.78 -46.21 -8.55
C PHE A 850 1.53 -47.14 -9.76
N THR A 851 2.51 -47.95 -10.16
CA THR A 851 2.35 -48.91 -11.27
C THR A 851 1.40 -50.05 -10.88
N ASN A 852 0.48 -50.37 -11.78
CA ASN A 852 -0.48 -51.48 -11.65
C ASN A 852 -0.52 -52.30 -12.95
N GLU A 853 -1.07 -53.52 -12.90
CA GLU A 853 -1.17 -54.40 -14.07
C GLU A 853 -1.88 -53.74 -15.27
N CYS A 854 -2.87 -52.89 -15.02
CA CYS A 854 -3.62 -52.18 -16.05
C CYS A 854 -2.82 -51.14 -16.84
N ILE A 855 -1.61 -50.75 -16.38
CA ILE A 855 -0.74 -49.73 -17.01
C ILE A 855 0.64 -50.25 -17.45
N ASN A 856 0.86 -51.57 -17.43
CA ASN A 856 2.16 -52.19 -17.74
C ASN A 856 2.75 -51.79 -19.11
N SER A 857 1.92 -51.31 -20.05
CA SER A 857 2.33 -50.90 -21.40
C SER A 857 2.41 -49.39 -21.60
N CYS A 858 2.32 -48.58 -20.53
CA CYS A 858 2.14 -47.12 -20.66
C CYS A 858 3.32 -46.26 -20.19
N VAL A 859 4.32 -46.81 -19.49
CA VAL A 859 5.53 -46.08 -19.04
C VAL A 859 5.18 -44.81 -18.23
N CYS A 860 4.33 -44.94 -17.19
CA CYS A 860 3.82 -43.80 -16.43
C CYS A 860 4.78 -43.25 -15.34
N GLU A 861 5.97 -43.82 -15.13
CA GLU A 861 6.81 -43.53 -13.96
C GLU A 861 7.31 -42.07 -13.85
N SER A 862 7.61 -41.43 -14.99
CA SER A 862 8.20 -40.07 -15.04
C SER A 862 7.20 -38.97 -15.43
N VAL A 863 5.90 -39.25 -15.34
CA VAL A 863 4.85 -38.29 -15.73
C VAL A 863 4.61 -37.23 -14.65
N PRO A 864 4.17 -36.01 -15.02
CA PRO A 864 3.81 -34.99 -14.03
C PRO A 864 2.60 -35.41 -13.18
N LEU A 865 2.57 -34.94 -11.94
CA LEU A 865 1.45 -35.11 -11.03
C LEU A 865 0.23 -34.36 -11.56
N TYR A 866 -0.87 -35.08 -11.82
CA TYR A 866 -2.16 -34.52 -12.23
C TYR A 866 -3.30 -35.33 -11.57
N PRO A 867 -3.59 -35.09 -10.29
CA PRO A 867 -4.40 -35.99 -9.48
C PRO A 867 -5.87 -35.99 -9.92
N VAL A 868 -6.41 -37.16 -10.29
CA VAL A 868 -7.79 -37.34 -10.74
C VAL A 868 -8.49 -38.43 -9.92
N CYS A 869 -9.81 -38.40 -9.88
CA CYS A 869 -10.60 -39.46 -9.26
C CYS A 869 -11.58 -40.05 -10.25
N ASP A 870 -11.95 -41.32 -10.05
CA ASP A 870 -13.12 -41.90 -10.70
C ASP A 870 -14.42 -41.41 -10.04
N GLU A 871 -15.57 -41.76 -10.61
CA GLU A 871 -16.89 -41.36 -10.12
C GLU A 871 -17.21 -41.88 -8.70
N PHE A 872 -16.47 -42.87 -8.19
CA PHE A 872 -16.57 -43.37 -6.82
C PHE A 872 -15.63 -42.65 -5.85
N GLY A 873 -14.81 -41.72 -6.35
CA GLY A 873 -13.87 -40.94 -5.54
C GLY A 873 -12.52 -41.63 -5.27
N LYS A 874 -12.18 -42.71 -5.99
CA LYS A 874 -10.87 -43.36 -5.89
C LYS A 874 -9.80 -42.50 -6.57
N PRO A 875 -8.72 -42.11 -5.89
CA PRO A 875 -7.71 -41.21 -6.44
C PRO A 875 -6.65 -41.93 -7.27
N PHE A 876 -6.16 -41.27 -8.32
CA PHE A 876 -5.06 -41.69 -9.19
C PHE A 876 -4.01 -40.57 -9.30
N TYR A 877 -2.73 -40.94 -9.40
CA TYR A 877 -1.62 -39.98 -9.52
C TYR A 877 -1.73 -39.09 -10.78
N SER A 878 -2.12 -39.68 -11.90
CA SER A 878 -2.35 -38.99 -13.16
C SER A 878 -3.34 -39.75 -14.05
N PRO A 879 -3.87 -39.16 -15.13
CA PRO A 879 -4.71 -39.89 -16.10
C PRO A 879 -3.99 -41.11 -16.71
N CYS A 880 -2.65 -41.07 -16.84
CA CYS A 880 -1.83 -42.23 -17.23
C CYS A 880 -2.02 -43.40 -16.26
N HIS A 881 -1.96 -43.13 -14.95
CA HIS A 881 -2.13 -44.14 -13.90
C HIS A 881 -3.57 -44.63 -13.76
N ALA A 882 -4.54 -43.88 -14.27
CA ALA A 882 -5.92 -44.34 -14.43
C ALA A 882 -6.14 -45.18 -15.71
N GLY A 883 -5.12 -45.29 -16.58
CA GLY A 883 -5.21 -46.07 -17.83
C GLY A 883 -5.91 -45.34 -18.98
N CYS A 884 -6.06 -44.01 -18.90
CA CYS A 884 -6.79 -43.23 -19.89
C CYS A 884 -6.02 -43.10 -21.20
N LYS A 885 -6.70 -43.29 -22.33
CA LYS A 885 -6.11 -43.16 -23.67
C LYS A 885 -6.48 -41.81 -24.31
N PRO A 886 -5.64 -41.26 -25.20
CA PRO A 886 -6.00 -40.06 -25.95
C PRO A 886 -7.21 -40.32 -26.86
N PHE A 887 -8.17 -39.40 -26.86
CA PHE A 887 -9.37 -39.49 -27.69
C PHE A 887 -9.16 -38.72 -29.01
N TYR A 888 -9.43 -39.41 -30.13
CA TYR A 888 -9.40 -38.82 -31.47
C TYR A 888 -10.82 -38.82 -32.03
N ASN A 889 -11.27 -37.70 -32.56
CA ASN A 889 -12.61 -37.59 -33.11
C ASN A 889 -12.75 -38.33 -34.45
N SER A 890 -13.97 -38.39 -35.00
CA SER A 890 -14.27 -39.07 -36.27
C SER A 890 -13.49 -38.53 -37.47
N THR A 891 -12.96 -37.31 -37.37
CA THR A 891 -12.10 -36.67 -38.38
C THR A 891 -10.59 -36.90 -38.14
N GLY A 892 -10.22 -37.68 -37.10
CA GLY A 892 -8.85 -38.04 -36.77
C GLY A 892 -8.05 -36.95 -36.04
N PHE A 893 -8.71 -35.90 -35.55
CA PHE A 893 -8.07 -34.85 -34.76
C PHE A 893 -8.13 -35.18 -33.27
N LEU A 894 -7.05 -34.88 -32.56
CA LEU A 894 -6.98 -34.99 -31.11
C LEU A 894 -8.00 -34.03 -30.47
N GLU A 895 -8.98 -34.59 -29.77
CA GLU A 895 -9.89 -33.82 -28.92
C GLU A 895 -9.33 -33.84 -27.50
N ILE A 896 -8.60 -32.77 -27.18
CA ILE A 896 -8.23 -32.48 -25.80
C ILE A 896 -9.52 -32.14 -25.06
N GLY A 897 -9.81 -32.88 -23.98
CA GLY A 897 -11.02 -32.73 -23.19
C GLY A 897 -11.31 -31.25 -22.93
N ARG A 898 -12.45 -30.77 -23.45
CA ARG A 898 -12.87 -29.37 -23.30
C ARG A 898 -13.42 -29.18 -21.89
N HIS A 899 -13.07 -28.06 -21.25
CA HIS A 899 -13.78 -27.59 -20.07
C HIS A 899 -15.28 -27.46 -20.40
N VAL A 900 -16.13 -28.27 -19.78
CA VAL A 900 -17.59 -28.15 -19.94
C VAL A 900 -18.05 -27.11 -18.91
N ASN A 901 -18.50 -25.93 -19.36
CA ASN A 901 -19.06 -24.89 -18.47
C ASN A 901 -18.18 -24.50 -17.26
N GLY A 902 -16.84 -24.49 -17.42
CA GLY A 902 -15.90 -24.11 -16.36
C GLY A 902 -15.56 -25.20 -15.33
N SER A 903 -15.93 -26.47 -15.59
CA SER A 903 -15.52 -27.65 -14.82
C SER A 903 -14.12 -28.14 -15.22
N ASP A 904 -13.45 -28.92 -14.36
CA ASP A 904 -12.16 -29.54 -14.68
C ASP A 904 -12.29 -30.55 -15.83
N ILE A 905 -11.16 -30.90 -16.46
CA ILE A 905 -11.14 -31.81 -17.62
C ILE A 905 -11.64 -33.20 -17.20
N VAL A 906 -12.48 -33.80 -18.05
CA VAL A 906 -12.93 -35.19 -17.90
C VAL A 906 -12.15 -36.03 -18.91
N PHE A 907 -11.48 -37.07 -18.41
CA PHE A 907 -10.78 -38.06 -19.22
C PHE A 907 -11.65 -39.31 -19.34
N GLU A 908 -11.69 -39.90 -20.53
CA GLU A 908 -12.49 -41.10 -20.84
C GLU A 908 -11.60 -42.25 -21.30
N GLY A 909 -12.16 -43.46 -21.38
CA GLY A 909 -11.46 -44.64 -21.87
C GLY A 909 -10.33 -45.11 -20.93
N CYS A 910 -10.55 -44.97 -19.64
CA CYS A 910 -9.59 -45.31 -18.58
C CYS A 910 -9.75 -46.78 -18.15
N SER A 911 -8.71 -47.59 -18.30
CA SER A 911 -8.77 -49.05 -18.04
C SER A 911 -8.67 -49.44 -16.56
N CYS A 912 -8.17 -48.56 -15.69
CA CYS A 912 -7.92 -48.86 -14.27
C CYS A 912 -9.04 -48.41 -13.32
N THR A 913 -10.12 -47.85 -13.88
CA THR A 913 -11.28 -47.39 -13.13
C THR A 913 -12.24 -48.52 -12.85
N PHE A 914 -12.96 -48.46 -11.73
CA PHE A 914 -14.04 -49.40 -11.43
C PHE A 914 -15.41 -48.93 -11.95
N SER A 915 -15.50 -47.70 -12.49
CA SER A 915 -16.73 -47.17 -13.05
C SER A 915 -17.03 -47.73 -14.44
N GLU A 916 -18.30 -48.05 -14.70
CA GLU A 916 -18.77 -48.49 -16.01
C GLU A 916 -18.58 -47.41 -17.10
N SER A 917 -18.60 -46.15 -16.70
CA SER A 917 -18.36 -44.99 -17.56
C SER A 917 -16.90 -44.86 -18.00
N THR A 918 -15.93 -45.50 -17.31
CA THR A 918 -14.49 -45.39 -17.54
C THR A 918 -13.96 -43.94 -17.53
N ARG A 919 -14.61 -43.07 -16.76
CA ARG A 919 -14.31 -41.65 -16.67
C ARG A 919 -13.56 -41.28 -15.39
N VAL A 920 -12.61 -40.36 -15.51
CA VAL A 920 -11.95 -39.72 -14.37
C VAL A 920 -11.89 -38.21 -14.54
N SER A 921 -11.97 -37.49 -13.44
CA SER A 921 -11.84 -36.03 -13.40
C SER A 921 -11.38 -35.56 -12.04
N ARG A 922 -10.83 -34.35 -11.98
CA ARG A 922 -10.55 -33.66 -10.72
C ARG A 922 -11.85 -33.35 -9.95
N ASP A 923 -12.95 -33.08 -10.65
CA ASP A 923 -14.22 -32.73 -10.03
C ASP A 923 -14.92 -33.91 -9.34
N PHE A 924 -14.52 -35.16 -9.63
CA PHE A 924 -15.03 -36.33 -8.92
C PHE A 924 -14.35 -36.54 -7.56
N CYS A 925 -13.29 -35.79 -7.28
CA CYS A 925 -12.55 -35.89 -6.02
C CYS A 925 -13.18 -35.11 -4.83
N LYS A 926 -14.50 -34.89 -4.83
CA LYS A 926 -15.15 -34.06 -3.81
C LYS A 926 -15.16 -34.73 -2.45
N ASN A 927 -14.85 -33.94 -1.42
CA ASN A 927 -15.00 -34.33 -0.02
C ASN A 927 -15.74 -33.21 0.73
N ASP A 928 -17.02 -33.43 1.04
CA ASP A 928 -17.88 -32.41 1.66
C ASP A 928 -17.43 -32.04 3.09
N GLU A 929 -16.81 -32.97 3.80
CA GLU A 929 -16.23 -32.74 5.14
C GLU A 929 -15.11 -31.69 5.08
N CYS A 930 -14.37 -31.65 3.97
CA CYS A 930 -13.28 -30.71 3.74
C CYS A 930 -13.78 -29.25 3.72
N ASN A 931 -14.92 -29.00 3.07
CA ASN A 931 -15.51 -27.67 2.96
C ASN A 931 -15.98 -27.14 4.33
N LEU A 932 -16.53 -28.03 5.17
CA LEU A 932 -16.96 -27.67 6.52
C LEU A 932 -15.75 -27.38 7.42
N ASN A 933 -14.75 -28.26 7.43
CA ASN A 933 -13.54 -28.09 8.22
C ASN A 933 -12.73 -26.85 7.81
N LEU A 934 -12.71 -26.53 6.51
CA LEU A 934 -12.11 -25.29 6.00
C LEU A 934 -12.80 -24.04 6.55
N LYS A 935 -14.14 -24.03 6.60
CA LYS A 935 -14.91 -22.91 7.19
C LYS A 935 -14.62 -22.74 8.67
N TYR A 936 -14.59 -23.84 9.43
CA TYR A 936 -14.23 -23.82 10.85
C TYR A 936 -12.80 -23.32 11.08
N TYR A 937 -11.85 -23.76 10.26
CA TYR A 937 -10.47 -23.30 10.33
C TYR A 937 -10.36 -21.78 10.15
N PHE A 938 -10.99 -21.23 9.12
CA PHE A 938 -10.97 -19.79 8.88
C PHE A 938 -11.76 -19.00 9.92
N PHE A 939 -12.84 -19.56 10.47
CA PHE A 939 -13.54 -18.94 11.60
C PHE A 939 -12.62 -18.80 12.81
N ASN A 940 -11.94 -19.88 13.23
CA ASN A 940 -10.97 -19.86 14.32
C ASN A 940 -9.82 -18.88 14.04
N MET A 941 -9.31 -18.87 12.81
CA MET A 941 -8.26 -17.97 12.38
C MET A 941 -8.71 -16.49 12.42
N GLY A 942 -9.93 -16.18 12.00
CA GLY A 942 -10.49 -14.83 12.05
C GLY A 942 -10.69 -14.32 13.48
N VAL A 943 -11.27 -15.15 14.35
CA VAL A 943 -11.43 -14.83 15.79
C VAL A 943 -10.07 -14.71 16.46
N GLY A 944 -9.13 -15.60 16.16
CA GLY A 944 -7.75 -15.54 16.66
C GLY A 944 -7.03 -14.26 16.22
N GLY A 945 -7.18 -13.87 14.95
CA GLY A 945 -6.68 -12.60 14.42
C GLY A 945 -7.28 -11.39 15.14
N PHE A 946 -8.60 -11.41 15.38
CA PHE A 946 -9.31 -10.37 16.12
C PHE A 946 -8.78 -10.17 17.55
N PHE A 947 -8.67 -11.25 18.33
CA PHE A 947 -8.10 -11.19 19.69
C PHE A 947 -6.62 -10.82 19.67
N GLY A 948 -5.85 -11.30 18.68
CA GLY A 948 -4.49 -10.87 18.45
C GLY A 948 -4.40 -9.35 18.24
N GLY A 949 -5.31 -8.78 17.46
CA GLY A 949 -5.43 -7.33 17.24
C GLY A 949 -5.77 -6.56 18.52
N LEU A 950 -6.76 -7.03 19.30
CA LEU A 950 -7.21 -6.40 20.55
C LEU A 950 -6.07 -6.16 21.56
N GLY A 951 -5.09 -7.06 21.61
CA GLY A 951 -3.94 -6.96 22.51
C GLY A 951 -2.80 -6.08 22.01
N VAL A 952 -2.72 -5.76 20.71
CA VAL A 952 -1.54 -5.11 20.11
C VAL A 952 -1.31 -3.70 20.62
N VAL A 953 -2.34 -2.84 20.60
CA VAL A 953 -2.23 -1.44 21.04
C VAL A 953 -1.87 -1.34 22.53
N PRO A 954 -2.58 -2.00 23.46
CA PRO A 954 -2.17 -2.06 24.87
C PRO A 954 -0.72 -2.51 25.06
N ALA A 955 -0.28 -3.56 24.36
CA ALA A 955 1.06 -4.10 24.49
C ALA A 955 2.16 -3.14 23.96
N VAL A 956 1.88 -2.38 22.89
CA VAL A 956 2.80 -1.31 22.42
C VAL A 956 2.89 -0.18 23.44
N LEU A 957 1.76 0.24 24.03
CA LEU A 957 1.74 1.30 25.04
C LEU A 957 2.50 0.91 26.31
N ILE A 958 2.33 -0.32 26.80
CA ILE A 958 3.09 -0.85 27.95
C ILE A 958 4.60 -0.74 27.69
N CYS A 959 5.05 -1.13 26.50
CA CYS A 959 6.45 -1.05 26.12
C CYS A 959 6.95 0.40 26.07
N LEU A 960 6.24 1.29 25.37
CA LEU A 960 6.62 2.71 25.22
C LEU A 960 6.66 3.48 26.54
N ARG A 961 5.68 3.23 27.42
CA ARG A 961 5.53 3.97 28.67
C ARG A 961 6.40 3.42 29.80
N SER A 962 6.92 2.20 29.64
CA SER A 962 7.86 1.59 30.59
C SER A 962 9.26 2.23 30.59
N VAL A 963 9.56 3.08 29.60
CA VAL A 963 10.87 3.74 29.44
C VAL A 963 10.70 5.27 29.53
N PRO A 964 11.62 5.99 30.20
CA PRO A 964 11.62 7.45 30.26
C PRO A 964 11.57 8.09 28.86
N SER A 965 10.89 9.24 28.75
CA SER A 965 10.65 9.95 27.47
C SER A 965 11.92 10.17 26.66
N GLN A 966 13.03 10.47 27.32
CA GLN A 966 14.35 10.74 26.72
C GLN A 966 14.96 9.52 25.99
N HIS A 967 14.51 8.30 26.30
CA HIS A 967 15.08 7.06 25.75
C HIS A 967 14.09 6.24 24.91
N ARG A 968 12.85 6.71 24.69
CA ARG A 968 11.80 5.95 23.99
C ARG A 968 12.18 5.55 22.56
N SER A 969 12.78 6.46 21.79
CA SER A 969 13.22 6.19 20.42
C SER A 969 14.33 5.14 20.36
N ILE A 970 15.29 5.21 21.29
CA ILE A 970 16.39 4.23 21.39
C ILE A 970 15.85 2.87 21.84
N ALA A 971 14.92 2.85 22.80
CA ALA A 971 14.28 1.63 23.27
C ALA A 971 13.49 0.92 22.15
N LEU A 972 12.75 1.65 21.33
CA LEU A 972 12.08 1.11 20.14
C LEU A 972 13.06 0.54 19.11
N GLY A 973 14.14 1.27 18.82
CA GLY A 973 15.19 0.81 17.90
C GLY A 973 15.89 -0.46 18.41
N PHE A 974 16.21 -0.50 19.70
CA PHE A 974 16.80 -1.66 20.36
C PHE A 974 15.85 -2.85 20.41
N GLN A 975 14.58 -2.64 20.75
CA GLN A 975 13.55 -3.69 20.70
C GLN A 975 13.43 -4.25 19.28
N GLY A 976 13.38 -3.39 18.25
CA GLY A 976 13.36 -3.81 16.86
C GLY A 976 14.58 -4.64 16.47
N PHE A 977 15.77 -4.24 16.90
CA PHE A 977 17.00 -5.01 16.71
C PHE A 977 16.94 -6.39 17.37
N VAL A 978 16.56 -6.46 18.65
CA VAL A 978 16.47 -7.71 19.43
C VAL A 978 15.42 -8.65 18.83
N VAL A 979 14.23 -8.14 18.48
CA VAL A 979 13.17 -8.91 17.84
C VAL A 979 13.63 -9.42 16.46
N SER A 980 14.30 -8.59 15.66
CA SER A 980 14.80 -9.06 14.36
C SER A 980 15.86 -10.14 14.49
N LEU A 981 16.78 -9.99 15.43
CA LEU A 981 17.90 -10.91 15.63
C LEU A 981 17.46 -12.27 16.20
N PHE A 982 16.65 -12.26 17.26
CA PHE A 982 16.29 -13.48 17.99
C PHE A 982 14.94 -14.08 17.58
N ALA A 983 14.06 -13.31 16.93
CA ALA A 983 12.73 -13.78 16.54
C ALA A 983 12.58 -13.92 15.02
N THR A 984 12.60 -12.82 14.25
CA THR A 984 12.22 -12.90 12.83
C THR A 984 13.23 -13.66 11.98
N LEU A 985 14.53 -13.40 12.17
CA LEU A 985 15.62 -14.04 11.41
C LEU A 985 15.60 -15.57 11.54
N PRO A 986 15.59 -16.17 12.76
CA PRO A 986 15.57 -17.63 12.91
C PRO A 986 14.19 -18.26 12.69
N SER A 987 13.10 -17.49 12.75
CA SER A 987 11.74 -18.04 12.61
C SER A 987 11.49 -18.65 11.23
N SER A 988 11.67 -17.89 10.14
CA SER A 988 11.34 -18.37 8.79
C SER A 988 12.09 -19.67 8.41
N PRO A 989 13.41 -19.81 8.63
CA PRO A 989 14.15 -21.04 8.35
C PRO A 989 13.72 -22.21 9.23
N ALA A 990 13.42 -21.96 10.52
CA ALA A 990 13.00 -23.00 11.45
C ALA A 990 11.65 -23.60 11.05
N TRP A 991 10.66 -22.76 10.71
CA TRP A 991 9.36 -23.21 10.22
C TRP A 991 9.45 -23.89 8.85
N GLY A 992 10.33 -23.40 7.95
CA GLY A 992 10.60 -24.06 6.67
C GLY A 992 11.19 -25.46 6.84
N ALA A 993 12.16 -25.62 7.77
CA ALA A 993 12.73 -26.91 8.10
C ALA A 993 11.71 -27.86 8.77
N LEU A 994 10.79 -27.33 9.58
CA LEU A 994 9.69 -28.11 10.17
C LEU A 994 8.78 -28.70 9.08
N ILE A 995 8.44 -27.91 8.06
CA ILE A 995 7.60 -28.38 6.93
C ILE A 995 8.33 -29.44 6.12
N ASP A 996 9.59 -29.20 5.78
CA ASP A 996 10.42 -30.13 5.02
C ASP A 996 10.61 -31.48 5.75
N LYS A 997 10.58 -31.50 7.10
CA LYS A 997 10.63 -32.73 7.90
C LYS A 997 9.45 -33.68 7.62
N PHE A 998 8.29 -33.14 7.28
CA PHE A 998 7.10 -33.93 6.94
C PHE A 998 6.99 -34.24 5.44
N CYS A 999 8.01 -33.91 4.64
CA CYS A 999 8.05 -34.32 3.26
C CYS A 999 8.28 -35.83 3.14
N ARG A 1000 7.38 -36.53 2.44
CA ARG A 1000 7.51 -37.96 2.13
C ARG A 1000 8.14 -38.20 0.75
N MET A 1001 7.86 -37.34 -0.22
CA MET A 1001 8.40 -37.47 -1.58
C MET A 1001 8.90 -36.13 -2.12
N TRP A 1002 10.18 -36.08 -2.50
CA TRP A 1002 10.82 -34.92 -3.09
C TRP A 1002 10.75 -34.98 -4.61
N ASN A 1003 10.54 -33.84 -5.26
CA ASN A 1003 10.80 -33.73 -6.68
C ASN A 1003 12.31 -33.84 -6.92
N THR A 1004 12.71 -34.47 -8.03
CA THR A 1004 14.12 -34.60 -8.40
C THR A 1004 14.48 -33.54 -9.43
N THR A 1005 15.44 -32.70 -9.07
CA THR A 1005 16.10 -31.77 -10.00
C THR A 1005 17.42 -32.38 -10.45
N CYS A 1006 17.99 -31.83 -11.51
CA CYS A 1006 19.24 -32.33 -12.09
C CYS A 1006 20.43 -32.19 -11.12
N ASP A 1007 20.38 -31.21 -10.21
CA ASP A 1007 21.42 -30.92 -9.20
C ASP A 1007 21.11 -31.48 -7.80
N GLY A 1008 19.97 -32.16 -7.59
CA GLY A 1008 19.59 -32.71 -6.28
C GLY A 1008 18.09 -32.63 -5.96
N ARG A 1009 17.77 -32.38 -4.69
CA ARG A 1009 16.37 -32.36 -4.18
C ARG A 1009 15.67 -31.05 -4.51
N GLY A 1010 14.50 -31.15 -5.12
CA GLY A 1010 13.66 -30.03 -5.51
C GLY A 1010 12.61 -29.64 -4.46
N SER A 1011 11.44 -29.17 -4.92
CA SER A 1011 10.28 -28.95 -4.05
C SER A 1011 9.63 -30.28 -3.61
N CYS A 1012 9.00 -30.30 -2.44
CA CYS A 1012 8.30 -31.50 -1.96
C CYS A 1012 6.94 -31.69 -2.66
N ILE A 1013 6.65 -32.91 -3.10
CA ILE A 1013 5.41 -33.29 -3.80
C ILE A 1013 4.36 -33.81 -2.81
N PHE A 1014 4.72 -34.80 -1.99
CA PHE A 1014 3.81 -35.43 -1.02
C PHE A 1014 4.27 -35.20 0.41
N PHE A 1015 3.33 -34.85 1.28
CA PHE A 1015 3.56 -34.60 2.70
C PHE A 1015 2.83 -35.61 3.57
N ASP A 1016 3.36 -35.86 4.77
CA ASP A 1016 2.60 -36.40 5.88
C ASP A 1016 1.67 -35.31 6.41
N THR A 1017 0.45 -35.28 5.92
CA THR A 1017 -0.49 -34.17 6.20
C THR A 1017 -1.01 -34.19 7.63
N HIS A 1018 -1.17 -35.38 8.24
CA HIS A 1018 -1.58 -35.54 9.64
C HIS A 1018 -0.48 -35.07 10.60
N GLY A 1019 0.76 -35.53 10.40
CA GLY A 1019 1.91 -35.09 11.16
C GLY A 1019 2.12 -33.58 11.00
N LEU A 1020 2.08 -33.08 9.76
CA LEU A 1020 2.24 -31.65 9.48
C LEU A 1020 1.19 -30.81 10.23
N ARG A 1021 -0.09 -31.16 10.16
CA ARG A 1021 -1.17 -30.46 10.87
C ARG A 1021 -0.94 -30.41 12.38
N PHE A 1022 -0.68 -31.58 12.98
CA PHE A 1022 -0.52 -31.70 14.43
C PHE A 1022 0.67 -30.88 14.93
N TYR A 1023 1.85 -31.06 14.33
CA TYR A 1023 3.07 -30.39 14.79
C TYR A 1023 3.07 -28.89 14.48
N LEU A 1024 2.54 -28.46 13.33
CA LEU A 1024 2.52 -27.04 12.96
C LEU A 1024 1.74 -26.22 14.00
N HIS A 1025 0.52 -26.65 14.35
CA HIS A 1025 -0.34 -25.93 15.31
C HIS A 1025 0.06 -26.16 16.76
N THR A 1026 0.51 -27.37 17.13
CA THR A 1026 0.94 -27.67 18.51
C THR A 1026 2.22 -26.92 18.86
N VAL A 1027 3.22 -26.91 17.97
CA VAL A 1027 4.47 -26.15 18.21
C VAL A 1027 4.17 -24.66 18.32
N TYR A 1028 3.31 -24.12 17.45
CA TYR A 1028 2.86 -22.72 17.55
C TYR A 1028 2.19 -22.44 18.90
N GLY A 1029 1.23 -23.28 19.29
CA GLY A 1029 0.50 -23.16 20.54
C GLY A 1029 1.41 -23.25 21.76
N CYS A 1030 2.37 -24.19 21.78
CA CYS A 1030 3.34 -24.34 22.85
C CYS A 1030 4.25 -23.10 23.00
N ILE A 1031 4.74 -22.55 21.89
CA ILE A 1031 5.54 -21.32 21.93
C ILE A 1031 4.69 -20.14 22.43
N ARG A 1032 3.40 -20.07 22.05
CA ARG A 1032 2.47 -19.04 22.56
C ARG A 1032 2.18 -19.20 24.05
N ILE A 1033 2.07 -20.42 24.57
CA ILE A 1033 1.95 -20.66 26.02
C ILE A 1033 3.22 -20.20 26.74
N LEU A 1034 4.41 -20.43 26.18
CA LEU A 1034 5.66 -19.93 26.76
C LEU A 1034 5.67 -18.40 26.82
N SER A 1035 5.05 -17.73 25.86
CA SER A 1035 4.90 -16.26 25.88
C SER A 1035 4.03 -15.76 27.04
N LEU A 1036 3.03 -16.54 27.48
CA LEU A 1036 2.20 -16.18 28.65
C LEU A 1036 3.02 -16.03 29.94
N VAL A 1037 4.17 -16.71 30.05
CA VAL A 1037 5.10 -16.52 31.18
C VAL A 1037 5.62 -15.08 31.20
N SER A 1038 5.96 -14.53 30.03
CA SER A 1038 6.37 -13.13 29.89
C SER A 1038 5.21 -12.18 30.22
N ASP A 1039 3.99 -12.46 29.75
CA ASP A 1039 2.81 -11.66 30.08
C ASP A 1039 2.56 -11.62 31.60
N ILE A 1040 2.76 -12.74 32.30
CA ILE A 1040 2.68 -12.82 33.77
C ILE A 1040 3.77 -11.97 34.42
N LEU A 1041 5.00 -12.00 33.93
CA LEU A 1041 6.09 -11.14 34.45
C LEU A 1041 5.76 -9.65 34.25
N VAL A 1042 5.24 -9.28 33.08
CA VAL A 1042 4.78 -7.91 32.82
C VAL A 1042 3.67 -7.52 33.78
N PHE A 1043 2.69 -8.40 34.04
CA PHE A 1043 1.64 -8.15 35.03
C PHE A 1043 2.19 -7.94 36.45
N ILE A 1044 3.20 -8.71 36.87
CA ILE A 1044 3.83 -8.55 38.19
C ILE A 1044 4.49 -7.18 38.31
N TYR A 1045 5.30 -6.79 37.31
CA TYR A 1045 6.11 -5.56 37.34
C TYR A 1045 5.33 -4.28 36.99
N ALA A 1046 4.22 -4.35 36.25
CA ALA A 1046 3.45 -3.18 35.80
C ALA A 1046 2.57 -2.52 36.88
N LYS A 1047 2.86 -2.74 38.18
CA LYS A 1047 2.02 -2.25 39.31
C LYS A 1047 1.85 -0.73 39.32
N ASN A 1048 2.91 0.01 38.98
CA ASN A 1048 2.96 1.47 39.08
C ASN A 1048 3.01 2.15 37.69
N LEU A 1049 2.73 1.40 36.62
CA LEU A 1049 2.86 1.92 35.26
C LEU A 1049 1.61 2.70 34.85
N LYS A 1050 1.71 4.02 34.80
CA LYS A 1050 0.66 4.88 34.23
C LYS A 1050 0.80 4.96 32.72
N LEU A 1051 -0.26 4.62 32.01
CA LEU A 1051 -0.31 4.67 30.55
C LEU A 1051 -0.86 6.01 30.03
N SER A 1052 -1.57 6.76 30.89
CA SER A 1052 -2.21 8.05 30.60
C SER A 1052 -1.31 9.28 30.78
N GLU A 1053 -0.13 9.18 31.41
CA GLU A 1053 0.71 10.36 31.72
C GLU A 1053 0.98 11.20 30.45
N GLY A 1054 0.56 12.47 30.47
CA GLY A 1054 0.56 13.40 29.34
C GLY A 1054 -0.81 13.65 28.68
N LEU A 1055 -1.85 12.86 29.01
CA LEU A 1055 -3.26 13.23 28.81
C LEU A 1055 -3.78 14.00 30.02
N ASP A 1056 -3.43 13.54 31.22
CA ASP A 1056 -3.91 14.11 32.49
C ASP A 1056 -3.26 15.47 32.80
N GLU A 1057 -2.02 15.75 32.36
CA GLU A 1057 -1.39 17.08 32.56
C GLU A 1057 -2.13 18.20 31.81
N ALA A 1058 -2.78 17.88 30.68
CA ALA A 1058 -3.58 18.83 29.93
C ALA A 1058 -4.98 19.03 30.54
N GLU A 1059 -5.54 17.99 31.17
CA GLU A 1059 -6.79 18.09 31.93
C GLU A 1059 -6.57 18.80 33.27
N ILE A 1060 -5.42 18.61 33.93
CA ILE A 1060 -5.04 19.32 35.17
C ILE A 1060 -4.67 20.78 34.88
N GLU A 1061 -3.99 21.10 33.76
CA GLU A 1061 -3.83 22.50 33.33
C GLU A 1061 -5.18 23.13 32.95
N GLU A 1062 -6.14 22.39 32.37
CA GLU A 1062 -7.50 22.89 32.14
C GLU A 1062 -8.27 23.06 33.46
N GLU A 1063 -8.17 22.15 34.43
CA GLU A 1063 -8.80 22.28 35.75
C GLU A 1063 -8.18 23.38 36.61
N GLU A 1064 -6.85 23.50 36.68
CA GLU A 1064 -6.16 24.59 37.41
C GLU A 1064 -6.40 25.96 36.74
N ASN A 1065 -6.43 26.03 35.40
CA ASN A 1065 -6.80 27.27 34.72
C ASN A 1065 -8.30 27.58 34.90
N THR A 1066 -9.17 26.58 34.99
CA THR A 1066 -10.60 26.78 35.26
C THR A 1066 -10.84 27.21 36.70
N GLU A 1067 -10.13 26.63 37.68
CA GLU A 1067 -10.18 27.03 39.09
C GLU A 1067 -9.55 28.41 39.33
N ALA A 1068 -8.44 28.73 38.66
CA ALA A 1068 -7.85 30.07 38.70
C ALA A 1068 -8.75 31.13 38.04
N VAL A 1069 -9.44 30.80 36.95
CA VAL A 1069 -10.42 31.69 36.32
C VAL A 1069 -11.64 31.86 37.23
N ILE A 1070 -12.13 30.80 37.88
CA ILE A 1070 -13.26 30.86 38.84
C ILE A 1070 -12.89 31.69 40.07
N ALA A 1071 -11.68 31.56 40.60
CA ALA A 1071 -11.18 32.35 41.73
C ALA A 1071 -11.07 33.85 41.37
N VAL A 1072 -10.62 34.18 40.17
CA VAL A 1072 -10.52 35.58 39.69
C VAL A 1072 -11.90 36.17 39.37
N THR A 1073 -12.89 35.37 38.92
CA THR A 1073 -14.27 35.86 38.71
C THR A 1073 -15.10 35.99 39.99
N ASN A 1074 -14.68 35.41 41.12
CA ASN A 1074 -15.37 35.57 42.40
C ASN A 1074 -14.84 36.77 43.22
N ASP A 1075 -13.71 37.34 42.83
CA ASP A 1075 -13.10 38.55 43.43
C ASP A 1075 -13.28 39.82 42.55
N ILE A 1076 -14.04 39.74 41.44
CA ILE A 1076 -14.50 40.89 40.61
C ILE A 1076 -16.02 40.99 40.74
#